data_AF-A0AA41WDA3-F1
#
_entry.id   AF-A0AA41WDA3-F1
#
_cell.length_a   1.000
_cell.length_b   1.000
_cell.length_c   1.000
_cell.angle_alpha   90.00
_cell.angle_beta   90.00
_cell.angle_gamma   90.00
#
_symmetry.space_group_name_H-M   'P 1'
#
loop_
_entity.id
_entity.type
_entity.pdbx_description
1 polymer ?
#
loop_
_entity_poly.entity_id
_entity_poly.type
_entity_poly.pdbx_seq_one_letter_code
_entity_poly.pdbx_strand_id
1 'polypeptide(L)'
;MISQSRKLTALSSALLSVLMLSACGSDNSKPSNNRQELPDPITFQQAGTEVELNYTLASTLLADEYNGEQLIVSFAPDQTVVTGLGEFKTHTFNFEAPATMIAPDPTKCPSEEGYLTETPYRNSIAYMDVNPTAPGSGHADGSRVTSVINGDAIAAKFALPQGMYDMTFESTLVYANESTDFKVTTPKASDFFPDGQLEFDYTPVLDFQQQSKPVADGQTIRIKSALPVFGLSNYLKHEFIFESDETTYIGENENEEPVVLPVARIEVFADSTFNDNVLQAYGACVQNADYLAVTFELPDYVFDQTYRAQLTWQYEDVTYDLIQATDDDGLPIWEENGEPVMVPKLDERGLAIVLKRETKTQYIPFEVVTEAENPDFDPIDPDYFANDPRNSDAEISTEEAKQYITYTVNLTGYNTQLPVTVDGAMYAIDGRFFSDLEGAMIAPGQTLQIRVELPDEYVTAVNPCFTVGSEQFCWTVKTKADPNTDILSASLEFPAPVSAIAANTVILRGHAQLNTDEKNIDASALLINGNAVDSYDAATGLWLYTADLSQVADGDDVEYVLTSNVDESITAFDQINLLPLSVWVTKLADDSVPFPANAGEFTDFVDVAIDGREGFPVFYLAEYEGMQVSQFNMVSSTEKLVAPTALFGQTNQNTITKKLGGITVNNHRPASDGNYLIRHSWQGTLLEVSDLSAPTPLALRATEDAYLHQLGNTIWDARQTAMSENGNTVYVTGNDGLATMTLNYNLEGTPVSLNDSTTHRKWLSRKTFGSTTNYEGSIGVDLLYIGEGDQRTEYILVIAKDKDTKNTRVYATNSKDIYDENAPLTQLNIVDAAGNPLVIPESDSIAADNKQLKAYVASQQTLYEVDLSNLAQVIAKTETGLAELTSTAKELPLVTNENQIGKLSAVVTEGGLPYLTATDMNEPALYAIDQYTGQVVYLMQGEKPKSE
;
A
#
# COMPACT_ATOMS: atom_id res chain seq x y z
N MET A 1 34.84 13.07 39.73
CA MET A 1 36.14 13.20 40.41
C MET A 1 36.69 14.59 40.14
N ILE A 2 36.91 15.36 41.22
CA ILE A 2 38.00 16.34 41.45
C ILE A 2 38.22 17.42 40.38
N SER A 3 38.32 18.73 40.64
CA SER A 3 38.06 19.63 41.78
C SER A 3 38.46 21.05 41.34
N GLN A 4 37.71 22.05 41.78
CA GLN A 4 38.20 23.29 42.42
C GLN A 4 39.18 24.27 41.73
N SER A 5 38.65 25.47 41.48
CA SER A 5 39.08 26.79 41.99
C SER A 5 40.57 27.10 42.20
N ARG A 6 41.03 28.26 41.67
CA ARG A 6 41.72 29.29 42.46
C ARG A 6 41.38 30.71 42.00
N LYS A 7 40.94 31.51 42.99
CA LYS A 7 40.93 32.97 42.98
C LYS A 7 42.38 33.48 42.91
N LEU A 8 42.64 34.47 42.06
CA LEU A 8 43.80 35.35 42.19
C LEU A 8 43.31 36.79 42.36
N THR A 9 43.78 37.37 43.44
CA THR A 9 43.37 38.59 44.13
C THR A 9 43.83 39.88 43.45
N ALA A 10 43.11 40.98 43.71
CA ALA A 10 43.39 42.37 43.32
C ALA A 10 44.71 42.98 43.86
N LEU A 11 45.65 42.15 44.33
CA LEU A 11 46.97 42.57 44.82
C LEU A 11 48.06 42.48 43.74
N SER A 12 47.81 41.77 42.63
CA SER A 12 48.78 41.63 41.52
C SER A 12 48.83 42.86 40.62
N SER A 13 47.76 43.67 40.58
CA SER A 13 47.68 44.87 39.75
C SER A 13 48.35 46.09 40.38
N ALA A 14 48.64 46.06 41.68
CA ALA A 14 49.25 47.18 42.41
C ALA A 14 50.78 47.06 42.55
N LEU A 15 51.37 45.88 42.32
CA LEU A 15 52.82 45.69 42.41
C LEU A 15 53.55 45.88 41.07
N LEU A 16 52.84 45.81 39.93
CA LEU A 16 53.43 46.05 38.60
C LEU A 16 53.48 47.54 38.23
N SER A 17 52.69 48.39 38.91
CA SER A 17 52.66 49.84 38.67
C SER A 17 53.81 50.60 39.34
N VAL A 18 54.53 49.99 40.28
CA VAL A 18 55.64 50.62 41.03
C VAL A 18 57.02 50.18 40.52
N LEU A 19 57.13 49.08 39.77
CA LEU A 19 58.40 48.58 39.23
C LEU A 19 58.73 49.04 37.79
N MET A 20 57.81 49.73 37.10
CA MET A 20 58.05 50.30 35.76
C MET A 20 58.49 51.79 35.79
N LEU A 21 58.68 52.38 36.98
CA LEU A 21 59.00 53.82 37.15
C LEU A 21 60.48 54.15 37.38
N SER A 22 61.43 53.23 37.14
CA SER A 22 62.86 53.52 37.37
C SER A 22 63.85 52.94 36.35
N ALA A 23 63.47 52.81 35.08
CA ALA A 23 64.43 52.50 34.03
C ALA A 23 63.96 53.05 32.67
N CYS A 24 64.16 54.35 32.45
CA CYS A 24 64.50 54.94 31.15
C CYS A 24 64.79 56.42 31.39
N GLY A 25 66.04 56.71 31.75
CA GLY A 25 66.57 58.06 31.74
C GLY A 25 66.61 58.59 30.31
N SER A 26 66.09 59.79 30.15
CA SER A 26 66.49 60.81 29.18
C SER A 26 67.22 60.31 27.92
N ASP A 27 66.47 60.06 26.85
CA ASP A 27 66.96 60.38 25.51
C ASP A 27 65.92 61.26 24.80
N ASN A 28 66.12 62.57 24.94
CA ASN A 28 65.28 63.64 24.38
C ASN A 28 65.83 64.11 23.02
N SER A 29 66.50 63.26 22.23
CA SER A 29 66.65 63.53 20.81
C SER A 29 65.35 63.15 20.11
N LYS A 30 64.45 64.12 19.91
CA LYS A 30 63.41 64.01 18.88
C LYS A 30 64.09 63.56 17.57
N PRO A 31 63.79 62.39 16.99
CA PRO A 31 64.15 62.15 15.59
C PRO A 31 63.48 63.27 14.78
N SER A 32 64.24 63.89 13.88
CA SER A 32 63.80 65.06 13.14
C SER A 32 62.50 64.76 12.39
N ASN A 33 61.40 65.27 12.91
CA ASN A 33 60.08 65.19 12.30
C ASN A 33 59.95 66.21 11.16
N ASN A 34 60.81 66.14 10.14
CA ASN A 34 60.62 66.86 8.88
C ASN A 34 61.64 66.44 7.83
N ARG A 35 61.33 65.32 7.16
CA ARG A 35 61.44 65.12 5.71
C ARG A 35 60.62 63.85 5.46
N GLN A 36 59.39 64.03 4.99
CA GLN A 36 58.71 62.98 4.22
C GLN A 36 59.66 62.65 3.08
N GLU A 37 60.47 61.62 3.26
CA GLU A 37 61.17 61.01 2.14
C GLU A 37 60.05 60.33 1.38
N LEU A 38 59.76 60.86 0.19
CA LEU A 38 58.86 60.20 -0.73
C LEU A 38 59.54 58.86 -1.09
N PRO A 39 58.81 57.73 -1.01
CA PRO A 39 59.33 56.48 -1.55
C PRO A 39 59.69 56.65 -3.02
N ASP A 40 60.51 55.74 -3.54
CA ASP A 40 60.70 55.66 -4.98
C ASP A 40 59.32 55.38 -5.63
N PRO A 41 58.98 56.04 -6.76
CA PRO A 41 57.76 55.74 -7.47
C PRO A 41 57.70 54.27 -7.89
N ILE A 42 56.53 53.65 -7.72
CA ILE A 42 56.28 52.28 -8.15
C ILE A 42 55.69 52.33 -9.54
N THR A 43 56.33 51.66 -10.49
CA THR A 43 55.84 51.56 -11.86
C THR A 43 55.16 50.21 -12.08
N PHE A 44 54.09 50.23 -12.85
CA PHE A 44 53.46 49.07 -13.43
C PHE A 44 53.57 49.26 -14.94
N GLN A 45 54.17 48.33 -15.68
CA GLN A 45 54.10 48.40 -17.13
C GLN A 45 52.64 48.42 -17.57
N GLN A 46 52.31 49.32 -18.50
CA GLN A 46 50.93 49.54 -18.97
C GLN A 46 50.29 48.27 -19.56
N ALA A 47 51.10 47.31 -20.03
CA ALA A 47 50.63 46.00 -20.48
C ALA A 47 50.20 45.05 -19.33
N GLY A 48 50.41 45.45 -18.07
CA GLY A 48 50.12 44.68 -16.87
C GLY A 48 49.25 45.44 -15.86
N THR A 49 48.48 46.44 -16.28
CA THR A 49 47.48 47.15 -15.44
C THR A 49 46.04 46.95 -15.94
N GLU A 50 45.86 46.37 -17.11
CA GLU A 50 44.56 46.00 -17.66
C GLU A 50 44.56 44.52 -18.06
N VAL A 51 43.50 43.79 -17.70
CA VAL A 51 43.27 42.44 -18.23
C VAL A 51 41.84 42.33 -18.75
N GLU A 52 41.72 41.75 -19.94
CA GLU A 52 40.45 41.35 -20.54
C GLU A 52 40.42 39.82 -20.55
N LEU A 53 39.53 39.24 -19.74
CA LEU A 53 39.41 37.79 -19.57
C LEU A 53 38.61 37.22 -20.77
N ASN A 54 39.00 36.05 -21.30
CA ASN A 54 38.33 35.38 -22.44
C ASN A 54 37.57 34.11 -22.01
N TYR A 55 36.63 33.64 -22.84
CA TYR A 55 35.89 32.37 -22.63
C TYR A 55 36.65 31.14 -23.12
N THR A 56 36.59 30.07 -22.32
CA THR A 56 36.81 28.69 -22.78
C THR A 56 35.84 27.72 -22.11
N LEU A 57 35.44 26.66 -22.81
CA LEU A 57 34.65 25.56 -22.26
C LEU A 57 35.36 24.95 -21.04
N ALA A 58 34.61 24.64 -19.98
CA ALA A 58 35.11 24.24 -18.65
C ALA A 58 36.11 23.06 -18.62
N SER A 59 36.27 22.31 -19.71
CA SER A 59 37.12 21.12 -19.79
C SER A 59 38.60 21.38 -20.14
N THR A 60 39.05 22.63 -20.36
CA THR A 60 40.42 22.92 -20.89
C THR A 60 41.21 24.03 -20.17
N LEU A 61 40.91 24.35 -18.92
CA LEU A 61 41.48 25.51 -18.22
C LEU A 61 43.02 25.48 -18.05
N LEU A 62 43.69 26.50 -18.59
CA LEU A 62 44.99 26.99 -18.12
C LEU A 62 44.79 28.09 -17.06
N ALA A 63 45.83 28.39 -16.26
CA ALA A 63 45.75 29.05 -14.95
C ALA A 63 45.25 30.52 -14.89
N ASP A 64 44.85 31.15 -15.99
CA ASP A 64 44.51 32.59 -16.07
C ASP A 64 43.15 32.89 -16.78
N GLU A 65 42.19 31.95 -16.79
CA GLU A 65 40.93 32.06 -17.56
C GLU A 65 39.66 32.10 -16.67
N TYR A 66 38.63 32.86 -17.08
CA TYR A 66 37.41 33.09 -16.30
C TYR A 66 36.21 32.32 -16.85
N ASN A 67 35.87 31.21 -16.20
CA ASN A 67 34.71 30.36 -16.47
C ASN A 67 33.46 30.75 -15.65
N GLY A 68 33.53 31.85 -14.89
CA GLY A 68 32.51 32.27 -13.91
C GLY A 68 32.75 31.80 -12.50
N GLU A 69 33.73 30.92 -12.26
CA GLU A 69 34.15 30.57 -10.91
C GLU A 69 34.96 31.71 -10.27
N GLN A 70 35.18 31.62 -8.96
CA GLN A 70 35.93 32.62 -8.23
C GLN A 70 37.37 32.72 -8.77
N LEU A 71 37.77 33.91 -9.21
CA LEU A 71 39.09 34.16 -9.79
C LEU A 71 39.77 35.33 -9.07
N ILE A 72 41.07 35.19 -8.75
CA ILE A 72 41.87 36.29 -8.22
C ILE A 72 42.84 36.77 -9.31
N VAL A 73 42.56 37.93 -9.89
CA VAL A 73 43.49 38.61 -10.79
C VAL A 73 44.46 39.44 -9.96
N SER A 74 45.77 39.31 -10.20
CA SER A 74 46.80 40.01 -9.43
C SER A 74 47.71 40.83 -10.35
N PHE A 75 47.79 42.14 -10.12
CA PHE A 75 48.68 43.06 -10.80
C PHE A 75 49.88 43.37 -9.90
N ALA A 76 51.04 42.81 -10.26
CA ALA A 76 52.30 43.06 -9.57
C ALA A 76 53.06 44.25 -10.22
N PRO A 77 53.71 45.12 -9.43
CA PRO A 77 54.56 46.18 -9.95
C PRO A 77 55.86 45.65 -10.57
N ASP A 78 56.51 46.46 -11.41
CA ASP A 78 57.80 46.14 -12.03
C ASP A 78 58.91 45.97 -10.97
N GLN A 79 58.74 46.66 -9.84
CA GLN A 79 59.60 46.57 -8.67
C GLN A 79 59.03 45.52 -7.72
N THR A 80 59.81 44.48 -7.41
CA THR A 80 59.33 43.38 -6.56
C THR A 80 59.10 43.77 -5.10
N VAL A 81 59.70 44.88 -4.64
CA VAL A 81 59.55 45.42 -3.28
C VAL A 81 59.61 46.94 -3.29
N VAL A 82 59.02 47.57 -2.27
CA VAL A 82 59.05 49.02 -2.02
C VAL A 82 60.48 49.47 -1.68
N THR A 83 60.98 50.51 -2.36
CA THR A 83 62.30 51.12 -2.09
C THR A 83 62.21 52.63 -1.81
N GLY A 84 63.32 53.23 -1.38
CA GLY A 84 63.44 54.69 -1.18
C GLY A 84 62.94 55.21 0.17
N LEU A 85 62.41 54.34 1.03
CA LEU A 85 62.03 54.69 2.40
C LEU A 85 63.19 54.44 3.37
N GLY A 86 63.40 55.37 4.31
CA GLY A 86 64.33 55.16 5.42
C GLY A 86 63.94 53.94 6.29
N GLU A 87 64.93 53.34 6.95
CA GLU A 87 64.74 52.19 7.85
C GLU A 87 63.62 52.52 8.87
N PHE A 88 62.55 51.71 8.88
CA PHE A 88 61.35 51.86 9.73
C PHE A 88 60.41 53.05 9.43
N LYS A 89 60.56 53.76 8.30
CA LYS A 89 59.56 54.74 7.86
C LYS A 89 58.43 54.05 7.10
N THR A 90 57.20 54.45 7.41
CA THR A 90 55.98 54.02 6.71
C THR A 90 55.55 55.08 5.70
N HIS A 91 55.09 54.65 4.52
CA HIS A 91 54.39 55.50 3.55
C HIS A 91 52.94 55.06 3.42
N THR A 92 51.99 55.98 3.60
CA THR A 92 50.57 55.70 3.41
C THR A 92 50.23 55.84 1.92
N PHE A 93 49.56 54.84 1.37
CA PHE A 93 49.00 54.87 0.02
C PHE A 93 47.48 54.89 0.08
N ASN A 94 46.84 55.32 -1.01
CA ASN A 94 45.39 55.30 -1.12
C ASN A 94 45.00 54.37 -2.27
N PHE A 95 44.21 53.35 -1.97
CA PHE A 95 43.62 52.48 -2.98
C PHE A 95 42.11 52.78 -3.05
N GLU A 96 41.72 53.40 -4.14
CA GLU A 96 40.36 53.88 -4.40
C GLU A 96 39.64 52.88 -5.29
N ALA A 97 38.47 52.43 -4.82
CA ALA A 97 37.52 51.63 -5.58
C ALA A 97 36.10 52.06 -5.14
N PRO A 98 35.09 52.04 -6.02
CA PRO A 98 33.69 52.25 -5.66
C PRO A 98 33.25 51.50 -4.40
N ALA A 99 32.41 52.10 -3.55
CA ALA A 99 31.95 51.43 -2.32
C ALA A 99 31.06 50.21 -2.65
N THR A 100 30.23 50.34 -3.67
CA THR A 100 29.35 49.30 -4.21
C THR A 100 29.49 49.24 -5.72
N MET A 101 29.05 48.12 -6.29
CA MET A 101 28.86 47.92 -7.73
C MET A 101 27.47 47.34 -7.96
N ILE A 102 26.91 47.53 -9.16
CA ILE A 102 25.63 46.91 -9.53
C ILE A 102 25.94 45.51 -10.07
N ALA A 103 25.43 44.46 -9.40
CA ALA A 103 25.64 43.06 -9.80
C ALA A 103 24.31 42.26 -9.78
N PRO A 104 24.20 41.17 -10.56
CA PRO A 104 23.06 40.25 -10.50
C PRO A 104 22.80 39.65 -9.11
N ASP A 105 21.53 39.58 -8.72
CA ASP A 105 21.02 38.89 -7.53
C ASP A 105 20.87 37.39 -7.87
N PRO A 106 21.54 36.48 -7.12
CA PRO A 106 21.50 35.04 -7.40
C PRO A 106 20.11 34.43 -7.17
N THR A 107 19.17 35.14 -6.56
CA THR A 107 17.81 34.64 -6.25
C THR A 107 16.75 35.08 -7.25
N LYS A 108 17.07 35.98 -8.18
CA LYS A 108 16.09 36.59 -9.10
C LYS A 108 16.38 36.31 -10.57
N CYS A 109 15.36 36.42 -11.41
CA CYS A 109 15.50 36.37 -12.88
C CYS A 109 15.83 37.76 -13.47
N PRO A 110 16.45 37.84 -14.67
CA PRO A 110 16.82 39.11 -15.31
C PRO A 110 15.69 40.15 -15.45
N SER A 111 14.44 39.72 -15.68
CA SER A 111 13.28 40.60 -15.80
C SER A 111 12.67 41.04 -14.47
N GLU A 112 13.05 40.40 -13.36
CA GLU A 112 12.49 40.69 -12.04
C GLU A 112 13.05 41.99 -11.46
N GLU A 113 12.19 42.75 -10.77
CA GLU A 113 12.60 43.99 -10.13
C GLU A 113 13.68 43.72 -9.06
N GLY A 114 14.79 44.44 -9.18
CA GLY A 114 15.93 44.28 -8.30
C GLY A 114 16.78 43.05 -8.60
N TYR A 115 16.75 42.51 -9.82
CA TYR A 115 17.79 41.60 -10.33
C TYR A 115 19.18 42.23 -10.23
N LEU A 116 19.30 43.51 -10.54
CA LEU A 116 20.54 44.26 -10.37
C LEU A 116 20.57 44.93 -8.99
N THR A 117 21.45 44.47 -8.10
CA THR A 117 21.57 44.94 -6.71
C THR A 117 22.93 45.57 -6.43
N GLU A 118 22.96 46.53 -5.51
CA GLU A 118 24.22 47.11 -5.03
C GLU A 118 24.98 46.10 -4.16
N THR A 119 26.07 45.56 -4.70
CA THR A 119 26.96 44.61 -4.04
C THR A 119 28.21 45.34 -3.50
N PRO A 120 28.70 45.04 -2.29
CA PRO A 120 29.94 45.63 -1.77
C PRO A 120 31.12 45.37 -2.72
N TYR A 121 31.83 46.43 -3.13
CA TYR A 121 32.92 46.36 -4.11
C TYR A 121 34.30 46.62 -3.48
N ARG A 122 34.43 47.76 -2.78
CA ARG A 122 35.68 48.13 -2.12
C ARG A 122 36.03 47.16 -0.98
N ASN A 123 37.24 46.61 -1.01
CA ASN A 123 37.80 45.68 -0.02
C ASN A 123 37.24 44.25 -0.02
N SER A 124 36.20 43.95 -0.80
CA SER A 124 35.70 42.61 -1.05
C SER A 124 36.20 42.08 -2.40
N ILE A 125 36.16 42.93 -3.42
CA ILE A 125 36.49 42.56 -4.80
C ILE A 125 37.84 43.16 -5.19
N ALA A 126 38.04 44.47 -5.04
CA ALA A 126 39.35 45.10 -5.28
C ALA A 126 40.05 45.46 -3.96
N TYR A 127 41.31 45.01 -3.79
CA TYR A 127 42.14 45.33 -2.62
C TYR A 127 43.65 45.32 -2.94
N MET A 128 44.43 46.00 -2.11
CA MET A 128 45.89 45.89 -2.14
C MET A 128 46.36 44.76 -1.22
N ASP A 129 47.12 43.83 -1.77
CA ASP A 129 47.84 42.80 -1.03
C ASP A 129 49.25 43.30 -0.72
N VAL A 130 49.58 43.42 0.57
CA VAL A 130 50.90 43.87 1.04
C VAL A 130 51.54 42.71 1.79
N ASN A 131 52.54 42.09 1.18
CA ASN A 131 53.27 40.97 1.74
C ASN A 131 54.58 41.45 2.39
N PRO A 132 54.67 41.44 3.73
CA PRO A 132 55.87 41.87 4.42
C PRO A 132 57.03 40.90 4.20
N THR A 133 58.15 41.38 3.64
CA THR A 133 59.35 40.54 3.44
C THR A 133 60.34 40.59 4.60
N ALA A 134 60.16 41.53 5.55
CA ALA A 134 61.00 41.72 6.72
C ALA A 134 60.34 41.14 8.01
N PRO A 135 61.07 40.37 8.86
CA PRO A 135 60.51 39.86 10.11
C PRO A 135 60.13 40.99 11.07
N GLY A 136 58.83 41.11 11.41
CA GLY A 136 58.33 42.02 12.44
C GLY A 136 57.54 43.25 11.97
N SER A 137 57.20 43.37 10.67
CA SER A 137 56.44 44.51 10.13
C SER A 137 54.91 44.46 10.34
N GLY A 138 54.40 43.50 11.11
CA GLY A 138 53.16 43.69 11.87
C GLY A 138 51.81 43.59 11.13
N HIS A 139 51.74 42.96 9.95
CA HIS A 139 50.45 42.69 9.28
C HIS A 139 50.07 41.21 9.42
N ALA A 140 49.53 40.82 10.58
CA ALA A 140 49.29 39.40 10.92
C ALA A 140 47.81 38.97 10.91
N ASP A 141 46.85 39.81 10.49
CA ASP A 141 45.42 39.52 10.70
C ASP A 141 44.46 39.97 9.58
N GLY A 142 44.86 39.94 8.30
CA GLY A 142 43.93 40.25 7.19
C GLY A 142 43.26 41.63 7.27
N SER A 143 43.72 42.50 8.18
CA SER A 143 43.24 43.87 8.32
C SER A 143 43.83 44.75 7.24
N ARG A 144 43.09 45.82 6.93
CA ARG A 144 43.39 46.75 5.84
C ARG A 144 44.78 47.33 5.99
N VAL A 145 45.69 46.94 5.09
CA VAL A 145 47.01 47.57 4.99
C VAL A 145 46.86 48.81 4.11
N THR A 146 47.08 49.99 4.69
CA THR A 146 47.04 51.29 3.98
C THR A 146 48.40 51.98 3.96
N SER A 147 49.42 51.28 4.43
CA SER A 147 50.79 51.77 4.49
C SER A 147 51.79 50.67 4.21
N VAL A 148 52.93 51.03 3.62
CA VAL A 148 54.06 50.13 3.38
C VAL A 148 55.32 50.64 4.08
N ILE A 149 56.27 49.75 4.32
CA ILE A 149 57.65 50.08 4.69
C ILE A 149 58.63 49.65 3.59
N ASN A 150 59.88 50.11 3.71
CA ASN A 150 60.96 49.68 2.81
C ASN A 150 61.11 48.15 2.83
N GLY A 151 61.02 47.51 1.67
CA GLY A 151 61.11 46.05 1.50
C GLY A 151 59.78 45.32 1.38
N ASP A 152 58.63 45.93 1.65
CA ASP A 152 57.33 45.25 1.45
C ASP A 152 57.08 44.96 -0.02
N ALA A 153 56.52 43.79 -0.34
CA ALA A 153 55.99 43.51 -1.67
C ALA A 153 54.53 43.94 -1.73
N ILE A 154 54.10 44.59 -2.82
CA ILE A 154 52.69 44.97 -3.00
C ILE A 154 52.13 44.43 -4.32
N ALA A 155 50.84 44.11 -4.34
CA ALA A 155 50.11 43.79 -5.57
C ALA A 155 48.67 44.31 -5.46
N ALA A 156 48.11 44.83 -6.56
CA ALA A 156 46.68 45.12 -6.63
C ALA A 156 45.95 43.82 -7.02
N LYS A 157 44.98 43.39 -6.21
CA LYS A 157 44.22 42.16 -6.45
C LYS A 157 42.75 42.45 -6.68
N PHE A 158 42.17 41.71 -7.62
CA PHE A 158 40.74 41.64 -7.90
C PHE A 158 40.27 40.21 -7.63
N ALA A 159 39.64 39.98 -6.47
CA ALA A 159 38.96 38.73 -6.15
C ALA A 159 37.55 38.76 -6.72
N LEU A 160 37.42 38.35 -7.98
CA LEU A 160 36.16 38.25 -8.69
C LEU A 160 35.31 37.14 -8.04
N PRO A 161 34.14 37.46 -7.48
CA PRO A 161 33.19 36.45 -7.02
C PRO A 161 32.64 35.64 -8.20
N GLN A 162 32.00 34.52 -7.87
CA GLN A 162 31.31 33.71 -8.87
C GLN A 162 30.23 34.53 -9.62
N GLY A 163 30.11 34.32 -10.93
CA GLY A 163 29.00 34.82 -11.74
C GLY A 163 29.04 36.26 -12.24
N MET A 164 30.17 36.95 -12.12
CA MET A 164 30.33 38.33 -12.58
C MET A 164 30.70 38.41 -14.07
N TYR A 165 29.73 38.38 -14.97
CA TYR A 165 29.94 38.48 -16.43
C TYR A 165 29.59 39.86 -17.00
N ASP A 166 30.20 40.22 -18.13
CA ASP A 166 30.05 41.54 -18.76
C ASP A 166 30.28 42.72 -17.80
N MET A 167 31.24 42.56 -16.89
CA MET A 167 31.54 43.54 -15.85
C MET A 167 32.91 44.14 -16.05
N THR A 168 33.01 45.44 -15.80
CA THR A 168 34.29 46.14 -15.74
C THR A 168 34.55 46.56 -14.30
N PHE A 169 35.69 46.15 -13.78
CA PHE A 169 36.16 46.42 -12.44
C PHE A 169 37.32 47.40 -12.51
N GLU A 170 37.19 48.55 -11.85
CA GLU A 170 38.19 49.62 -11.88
C GLU A 170 38.63 50.00 -10.47
N SER A 171 39.92 50.22 -10.29
CA SER A 171 40.49 50.75 -9.06
C SER A 171 41.71 51.61 -9.34
N THR A 172 42.01 52.54 -8.44
CA THR A 172 43.14 53.48 -8.60
C THR A 172 44.03 53.42 -7.37
N LEU A 173 45.33 53.16 -7.57
CA LEU A 173 46.36 53.30 -6.54
C LEU A 173 47.02 54.68 -6.65
N VAL A 174 46.96 55.45 -5.57
CA VAL A 174 47.75 56.68 -5.39
C VAL A 174 48.93 56.39 -4.47
N TYR A 175 50.13 56.36 -5.03
CA TYR A 175 51.39 56.05 -4.35
C TYR A 175 52.48 57.08 -4.73
N ALA A 176 53.22 57.62 -3.76
CA ALA A 176 54.25 58.65 -4.00
C ALA A 176 53.78 59.92 -4.77
N ASN A 177 52.48 60.24 -4.75
CA ASN A 177 51.80 61.26 -5.59
C ASN A 177 51.67 60.89 -7.08
N GLU A 178 51.94 59.65 -7.45
CA GLU A 178 51.61 59.09 -8.75
C GLU A 178 50.33 58.25 -8.65
N SER A 179 49.55 58.22 -9.72
CA SER A 179 48.28 57.50 -9.81
C SER A 179 48.42 56.38 -10.84
N THR A 180 47.96 55.18 -10.49
CA THR A 180 47.91 54.04 -11.41
C THR A 180 46.51 53.44 -11.37
N ASP A 181 45.88 53.36 -12.54
CA ASP A 181 44.55 52.78 -12.71
C ASP A 181 44.68 51.31 -13.10
N PHE A 182 43.86 50.46 -12.50
CA PHE A 182 43.75 49.04 -12.79
C PHE A 182 42.37 48.73 -13.33
N LYS A 183 42.32 47.87 -14.35
CA LYS A 183 41.06 47.47 -14.99
C LYS A 183 41.01 45.95 -15.20
N VAL A 184 39.95 45.31 -14.74
CA VAL A 184 39.62 43.91 -15.06
C VAL A 184 38.29 43.90 -15.78
N THR A 185 38.26 43.42 -17.01
CA THR A 185 37.02 43.24 -17.78
C THR A 185 36.70 41.75 -17.86
N THR A 186 35.55 41.33 -17.34
CA THR A 186 35.06 39.97 -17.55
C THR A 186 34.36 39.88 -18.91
N PRO A 187 34.44 38.74 -19.59
CA PRO A 187 33.87 38.62 -20.91
C PRO A 187 32.33 38.64 -20.84
N LYS A 188 31.71 39.05 -21.94
CA LYS A 188 30.25 39.02 -22.09
C LYS A 188 29.72 37.62 -21.85
N ALA A 189 28.73 37.47 -20.99
CA ALA A 189 27.88 36.27 -20.96
C ALA A 189 27.69 35.74 -22.39
N SER A 190 28.16 34.53 -22.70
CA SER A 190 27.77 33.92 -23.97
C SER A 190 26.32 33.49 -23.77
N ASP A 191 25.41 34.36 -24.19
CA ASP A 191 23.98 34.31 -23.85
C ASP A 191 23.23 33.10 -24.45
N PHE A 192 23.90 32.16 -25.11
CA PHE A 192 23.22 31.14 -25.89
C PHE A 192 23.86 29.76 -25.80
N PHE A 193 22.98 28.77 -25.65
CA PHE A 193 23.27 27.34 -25.61
C PHE A 193 23.95 26.85 -26.88
N PRO A 194 25.01 26.04 -26.80
CA PRO A 194 25.48 25.22 -27.91
C PRO A 194 24.56 24.00 -28.09
N ASP A 195 23.67 24.06 -29.09
CA ASP A 195 23.00 22.94 -29.79
C ASP A 195 22.52 21.71 -28.98
N GLY A 196 22.04 21.91 -27.75
CA GLY A 196 21.43 20.85 -26.92
C GLY A 196 19.90 20.97 -26.91
N GLN A 197 19.19 19.95 -27.38
CA GLN A 197 17.73 19.90 -27.26
C GLN A 197 17.34 19.61 -25.81
N LEU A 198 16.46 20.44 -25.23
CA LEU A 198 15.78 20.09 -23.98
C LEU A 198 14.85 18.91 -24.23
N GLU A 199 15.12 17.77 -23.59
CA GLU A 199 14.31 16.56 -23.66
C GLU A 199 13.47 16.40 -22.40
N PHE A 200 12.21 15.99 -22.56
CA PHE A 200 11.26 15.76 -21.48
C PHE A 200 10.78 14.31 -21.48
N ASP A 201 10.54 13.78 -20.27
CA ASP A 201 9.95 12.48 -20.03
C ASP A 201 8.43 12.57 -20.06
N TYR A 202 7.84 12.11 -21.16
CA TYR A 202 6.40 12.08 -21.41
C TYR A 202 5.72 10.79 -20.92
N THR A 203 6.42 9.89 -20.20
CA THR A 203 5.81 8.68 -19.66
C THR A 203 4.55 8.89 -18.78
N PRO A 204 4.35 10.04 -18.08
CA PRO A 204 3.10 10.26 -17.36
C PRO A 204 1.87 10.43 -18.25
N VAL A 205 2.05 10.82 -19.52
CA VAL A 205 0.96 11.20 -20.45
C VAL A 205 0.94 10.36 -21.72
N LEU A 206 1.92 9.48 -21.92
CA LEU A 206 1.99 8.57 -23.06
C LEU A 206 1.95 7.11 -22.62
N ASP A 207 1.30 6.27 -23.43
CA ASP A 207 1.37 4.81 -23.29
C ASP A 207 2.69 4.24 -23.88
N PHE A 208 2.86 2.91 -23.80
CA PHE A 208 4.04 2.22 -24.34
C PHE A 208 4.17 2.30 -25.87
N GLN A 209 3.13 2.75 -26.57
CA GLN A 209 3.10 2.98 -28.02
C GLN A 209 3.30 4.46 -28.37
N GLN A 210 3.61 5.32 -27.39
CA GLN A 210 3.72 6.78 -27.53
C GLN A 210 2.41 7.45 -27.96
N GLN A 211 1.25 6.88 -27.62
CA GLN A 211 -0.05 7.51 -27.78
C GLN A 211 -0.46 8.23 -26.50
N SER A 212 -1.23 9.32 -26.62
CA SER A 212 -1.76 10.04 -25.47
C SER A 212 -2.58 9.11 -24.59
N LYS A 213 -2.16 8.95 -23.34
CA LYS A 213 -2.90 8.23 -22.31
C LYS A 213 -3.77 9.24 -21.56
N PRO A 214 -5.10 9.03 -21.50
CA PRO A 214 -5.96 9.85 -20.67
C PRO A 214 -5.55 9.79 -19.21
N VAL A 215 -5.67 10.91 -18.51
CA VAL A 215 -5.37 11.05 -17.09
C VAL A 215 -6.66 11.30 -16.32
N ALA A 216 -6.82 10.68 -15.15
CA ALA A 216 -7.94 10.98 -14.26
C ALA A 216 -7.92 12.47 -13.83
N ASP A 217 -9.09 13.02 -13.59
CA ASP A 217 -9.28 14.36 -13.04
C ASP A 217 -8.70 14.47 -11.61
N GLY A 218 -8.47 15.69 -11.13
CA GLY A 218 -7.88 15.94 -9.81
C GLY A 218 -6.39 15.55 -9.67
N GLN A 219 -5.77 14.96 -10.70
CA GLN A 219 -4.38 14.53 -10.65
C GLN A 219 -3.40 15.68 -10.93
N THR A 220 -2.27 15.65 -10.23
CA THR A 220 -1.10 16.46 -10.57
C THR A 220 -0.17 15.68 -11.49
N ILE A 221 0.00 16.16 -12.72
CA ILE A 221 0.86 15.52 -13.72
C ILE A 221 2.13 16.33 -13.89
N ARG A 222 3.27 15.69 -13.66
CA ARG A 222 4.59 16.33 -13.72
C ARG A 222 5.44 15.71 -14.84
N ILE A 223 5.61 16.45 -15.94
CA ILE A 223 6.47 16.11 -17.08
C ILE A 223 7.87 16.69 -16.81
N LYS A 224 8.88 15.83 -16.67
CA LYS A 224 10.21 16.18 -16.15
C LYS A 224 11.24 16.24 -17.26
N SER A 225 12.22 17.13 -17.17
CA SER A 225 13.34 17.12 -18.10
C SER A 225 14.21 15.87 -17.88
N ALA A 226 14.55 15.17 -18.96
CA ALA A 226 15.38 13.96 -18.90
C ALA A 226 16.85 14.30 -18.59
N LEU A 227 17.28 15.48 -19.02
CA LEU A 227 18.61 16.03 -18.81
C LEU A 227 18.49 17.41 -18.14
N PRO A 228 19.49 17.84 -17.37
CA PRO A 228 19.53 19.21 -16.91
C PRO A 228 19.86 20.16 -18.06
N VAL A 229 19.62 21.44 -17.80
CA VAL A 229 19.86 22.53 -18.73
C VAL A 229 21.39 22.73 -18.83
N PHE A 230 22.01 22.42 -19.98
CA PHE A 230 23.47 22.48 -20.18
C PHE A 230 23.94 23.47 -21.24
N GLY A 231 24.99 24.24 -20.96
CA GLY A 231 25.58 25.18 -21.92
C GLY A 231 25.25 26.64 -21.64
N LEU A 232 24.62 26.91 -20.50
CA LEU A 232 24.69 28.21 -19.85
C LEU A 232 25.98 28.34 -19.07
N SER A 233 26.30 29.58 -18.70
CA SER A 233 27.13 29.78 -17.52
C SER A 233 26.43 29.24 -16.27
N ASN A 234 27.22 28.66 -15.35
CA ASN A 234 26.77 28.23 -14.02
C ASN A 234 26.09 29.31 -13.17
N TYR A 235 26.17 30.58 -13.59
CA TYR A 235 25.69 31.72 -12.81
C TYR A 235 24.90 32.73 -13.64
N LEU A 236 24.78 32.50 -14.95
CA LEU A 236 23.88 33.28 -15.81
C LEU A 236 22.53 32.58 -15.86
N LYS A 237 21.48 33.34 -15.53
CA LYS A 237 20.11 32.87 -15.66
C LYS A 237 19.53 33.30 -17.00
N HIS A 238 18.90 32.36 -17.68
CA HIS A 238 18.21 32.60 -18.94
C HIS A 238 16.70 32.42 -18.75
N GLU A 239 15.93 33.39 -19.22
CA GLU A 239 14.46 33.36 -19.15
C GLU A 239 13.87 32.52 -20.26
N PHE A 240 12.79 31.84 -19.96
CA PHE A 240 11.98 31.15 -20.94
C PHE A 240 10.58 31.73 -20.95
N ILE A 241 9.85 31.53 -22.05
CA ILE A 241 8.44 31.92 -22.15
C ILE A 241 7.62 30.65 -22.02
N PHE A 242 6.79 30.57 -20.98
CA PHE A 242 5.86 29.47 -20.76
C PHE A 242 4.43 29.98 -20.95
N GLU A 243 3.73 29.43 -21.93
CA GLU A 243 2.34 29.78 -22.24
C GLU A 243 1.46 28.55 -22.03
N SER A 244 0.30 28.73 -21.41
CA SER A 244 -0.74 27.68 -21.32
C SER A 244 -2.03 28.20 -21.93
N ASP A 245 -2.79 27.32 -22.58
CA ASP A 245 -4.09 27.65 -23.16
C ASP A 245 -5.13 27.97 -22.09
N GLU A 246 -5.03 27.34 -20.92
CA GLU A 246 -5.78 27.69 -19.72
C GLU A 246 -4.85 28.24 -18.63
N THR A 247 -5.02 29.50 -18.28
CA THR A 247 -4.08 30.16 -17.35
C THR A 247 -4.32 29.78 -15.89
N THR A 248 -5.57 29.51 -15.50
CA THR A 248 -5.95 29.36 -14.09
C THR A 248 -7.24 28.55 -13.89
N TYR A 249 -7.32 27.79 -12.80
CA TYR A 249 -8.56 27.23 -12.24
C TYR A 249 -8.79 27.75 -10.81
N ILE A 250 -9.97 27.50 -10.25
CA ILE A 250 -10.29 27.81 -8.85
C ILE A 250 -10.13 26.51 -8.05
N GLY A 251 -9.05 26.42 -7.27
CA GLY A 251 -8.84 25.35 -6.30
C GLY A 251 -9.20 25.80 -4.88
N GLU A 252 -9.00 24.94 -3.89
CA GLU A 252 -9.17 25.26 -2.47
C GLU A 252 -7.81 25.21 -1.75
N ASN A 253 -7.56 26.14 -0.84
CA ASN A 253 -6.38 26.08 0.03
C ASN A 253 -6.60 25.14 1.23
N GLU A 254 -5.60 25.00 2.10
CA GLU A 254 -5.69 24.19 3.33
C GLU A 254 -6.85 24.57 4.29
N ASN A 255 -7.48 25.73 4.09
CA ASN A 255 -8.63 26.21 4.86
C ASN A 255 -9.95 26.13 4.08
N GLU A 256 -10.01 25.39 2.97
CA GLU A 256 -11.19 25.27 2.09
C GLU A 256 -11.62 26.62 1.46
N GLU A 257 -10.71 27.61 1.40
CA GLU A 257 -11.01 28.88 0.74
C GLU A 257 -10.63 28.81 -0.74
N PRO A 258 -11.48 29.35 -1.64
CA PRO A 258 -11.20 29.33 -3.07
C PRO A 258 -9.98 30.19 -3.41
N VAL A 259 -8.98 29.59 -4.04
CA VAL A 259 -7.75 30.23 -4.53
C VAL A 259 -7.60 30.00 -6.03
N VAL A 260 -7.19 31.04 -6.75
CA VAL A 260 -6.92 30.97 -8.18
C VAL A 260 -5.52 30.37 -8.37
N LEU A 261 -5.44 29.16 -8.93
CA LEU A 261 -4.21 28.40 -9.14
C LEU A 261 -3.96 28.22 -10.64
N PRO A 262 -2.69 28.18 -11.11
CA PRO A 262 -2.39 27.95 -12.52
C PRO A 262 -2.65 26.48 -12.91
N VAL A 263 -3.30 26.25 -14.06
CA VAL A 263 -3.55 24.89 -14.58
C VAL A 263 -2.26 24.22 -14.98
N ALA A 264 -1.35 24.96 -15.61
CA ALA A 264 0.00 24.51 -15.89
C ALA A 264 1.01 25.51 -15.33
N ARG A 265 2.06 25.01 -14.70
CA ARG A 265 3.22 25.80 -14.29
C ARG A 265 4.51 25.09 -14.65
N ILE A 266 5.57 25.86 -14.69
CA ILE A 266 6.93 25.36 -14.85
C ILE A 266 7.70 25.59 -13.55
N GLU A 267 8.40 24.56 -13.13
CA GLU A 267 9.15 24.48 -11.89
C GLU A 267 10.62 24.18 -12.23
N VAL A 268 11.54 24.81 -11.50
CA VAL A 268 12.98 24.70 -11.72
C VAL A 268 13.62 24.05 -10.51
N PHE A 269 14.42 23.01 -10.71
CA PHE A 269 15.01 22.22 -9.64
C PHE A 269 16.54 22.21 -9.74
N ALA A 270 17.23 22.12 -8.59
CA ALA A 270 18.68 22.03 -8.55
C ALA A 270 19.24 20.66 -8.99
N ASP A 271 18.42 19.61 -8.97
CA ASP A 271 18.81 18.24 -9.32
C ASP A 271 17.64 17.40 -9.88
N SER A 272 17.95 16.18 -10.33
CA SER A 272 17.02 15.24 -10.96
C SER A 272 16.06 14.54 -10.00
N THR A 273 16.08 14.85 -8.69
CA THR A 273 15.14 14.25 -7.73
C THR A 273 13.76 14.89 -7.81
N PHE A 274 13.66 16.14 -8.32
CA PHE A 274 12.42 16.91 -8.39
C PHE A 274 11.69 17.03 -7.04
N ASN A 275 12.45 17.10 -5.95
CA ASN A 275 11.95 17.28 -4.60
C ASN A 275 11.73 18.78 -4.31
N ASP A 276 10.68 19.14 -3.59
CA ASP A 276 10.39 20.54 -3.25
C ASP A 276 11.50 21.19 -2.41
N ASN A 277 12.33 20.40 -1.71
CA ASN A 277 13.51 20.91 -0.99
C ASN A 277 14.63 21.43 -1.90
N VAL A 278 14.62 21.05 -3.18
CA VAL A 278 15.59 21.49 -4.19
C VAL A 278 14.93 22.35 -5.27
N LEU A 279 13.68 22.78 -5.03
CA LEU A 279 12.97 23.75 -5.86
C LEU A 279 13.67 25.11 -5.77
N GLN A 280 14.03 25.67 -6.92
CA GLN A 280 14.64 26.98 -7.00
C GLN A 280 13.59 28.07 -6.77
N ALA A 281 13.98 29.13 -6.06
CA ALA A 281 13.08 30.25 -5.75
C ALA A 281 12.71 31.10 -6.97
N TYR A 282 13.41 30.92 -8.09
CA TYR A 282 13.21 31.65 -9.33
C TYR A 282 12.46 30.76 -10.35
N GLY A 283 11.19 31.07 -10.62
CA GLY A 283 10.31 30.20 -11.41
C GLY A 283 10.26 30.49 -12.92
N ALA A 284 10.88 31.58 -13.39
CA ALA A 284 10.79 32.04 -14.79
C ALA A 284 12.12 31.99 -15.57
N CYS A 285 13.16 31.43 -14.96
CA CYS A 285 14.49 31.33 -15.57
C CYS A 285 15.23 30.09 -15.07
N VAL A 286 16.28 29.70 -15.78
CA VAL A 286 17.16 28.57 -15.43
C VAL A 286 18.61 28.99 -15.52
N GLN A 287 19.48 28.33 -14.76
CA GLN A 287 20.93 28.37 -14.93
C GLN A 287 21.46 27.01 -15.39
N ASN A 288 22.76 26.94 -15.68
CA ASN A 288 23.39 25.66 -16.03
C ASN A 288 23.22 24.64 -14.89
N ALA A 289 22.98 23.38 -15.27
CA ALA A 289 22.72 22.24 -14.40
C ALA A 289 21.37 22.20 -13.68
N ASP A 290 20.49 23.20 -13.85
CA ASP A 290 19.11 23.11 -13.34
C ASP A 290 18.32 22.03 -14.10
N TYR A 291 17.24 21.53 -13.51
CA TYR A 291 16.25 20.65 -14.14
C TYR A 291 14.91 21.36 -14.25
N LEU A 292 14.12 21.03 -15.27
CA LEU A 292 12.81 21.61 -15.52
C LEU A 292 11.72 20.58 -15.27
N ALA A 293 10.61 20.98 -14.67
CA ALA A 293 9.38 20.20 -14.70
C ALA A 293 8.21 21.08 -15.12
N VAL A 294 7.37 20.56 -16.02
CA VAL A 294 6.07 21.15 -16.34
C VAL A 294 5.01 20.38 -15.58
N THR A 295 4.36 21.06 -14.66
CA THR A 295 3.35 20.51 -13.76
C THR A 295 1.97 21.00 -14.20
N PHE A 296 1.09 20.07 -14.54
CA PHE A 296 -0.33 20.29 -14.75
C PHE A 296 -1.10 19.93 -13.48
N GLU A 297 -1.86 20.88 -12.94
CA GLU A 297 -2.85 20.65 -11.89
C GLU A 297 -4.22 20.57 -12.55
N LEU A 298 -4.69 19.34 -12.76
CA LEU A 298 -5.99 19.09 -13.36
C LEU A 298 -7.07 19.34 -12.29
N PRO A 299 -8.06 20.21 -12.54
CA PRO A 299 -9.18 20.39 -11.63
C PRO A 299 -9.94 19.08 -11.39
N ASP A 300 -10.64 18.97 -10.27
CA ASP A 300 -11.62 17.91 -10.08
C ASP A 300 -12.81 18.10 -11.04
N TYR A 301 -13.41 16.99 -11.48
CA TYR A 301 -14.59 16.93 -12.34
C TYR A 301 -14.45 17.58 -13.72
N VAL A 302 -13.24 17.56 -14.29
CA VAL A 302 -13.00 17.96 -15.69
C VAL A 302 -12.76 16.71 -16.55
N PHE A 303 -13.70 16.45 -17.44
CA PHE A 303 -13.67 15.31 -18.36
C PHE A 303 -13.59 15.78 -19.80
N ASP A 304 -13.03 14.95 -20.67
CA ASP A 304 -12.90 15.23 -22.11
C ASP A 304 -12.21 16.57 -22.44
N GLN A 305 -11.34 17.05 -21.55
CA GLN A 305 -10.58 18.28 -21.74
C GLN A 305 -9.16 17.98 -22.20
N THR A 306 -8.59 18.91 -22.97
CA THR A 306 -7.20 18.87 -23.41
C THR A 306 -6.52 20.15 -22.95
N TYR A 307 -5.58 20.01 -22.03
CA TYR A 307 -4.76 21.12 -21.54
C TYR A 307 -3.46 21.16 -22.33
N ARG A 308 -3.10 22.35 -22.80
CA ARG A 308 -1.85 22.56 -23.54
C ARG A 308 -0.98 23.59 -22.86
N ALA A 309 0.30 23.31 -22.87
CA ALA A 309 1.32 24.29 -22.53
C ALA A 309 2.44 24.27 -23.57
N GLN A 310 3.16 25.38 -23.68
CA GLN A 310 4.27 25.52 -24.60
C GLN A 310 5.41 26.24 -23.90
N LEU A 311 6.57 25.58 -23.87
CA LEU A 311 7.83 26.21 -23.49
C LEU A 311 8.52 26.72 -24.76
N THR A 312 8.79 28.01 -24.79
CA THR A 312 9.53 28.68 -25.88
C THR A 312 10.92 29.04 -25.37
N TRP A 313 11.94 28.55 -26.06
CA TRP A 313 13.33 28.64 -25.66
C TRP A 313 14.21 29.18 -26.80
N GLN A 314 15.08 30.16 -26.54
CA GLN A 314 16.04 30.64 -27.54
C GLN A 314 17.40 29.97 -27.36
N TYR A 315 18.01 29.49 -28.44
CA TYR A 315 19.33 28.85 -28.42
C TYR A 315 20.21 29.33 -29.58
N GLU A 316 21.53 29.19 -29.47
CA GLU A 316 22.45 29.44 -30.60
C GLU A 316 22.70 28.13 -31.32
N ASP A 317 22.39 28.13 -32.61
CA ASP A 317 23.01 27.17 -33.51
C ASP A 317 24.42 27.68 -33.86
N VAL A 318 25.43 27.01 -33.31
CA VAL A 318 26.84 27.32 -33.53
C VAL A 318 27.40 26.36 -34.56
N THR A 319 27.69 26.87 -35.76
CA THR A 319 28.38 26.10 -36.80
C THR A 319 29.88 26.20 -36.59
N TYR A 320 30.54 25.08 -36.26
CA TYR A 320 31.99 24.99 -36.12
C TYR A 320 32.68 24.65 -37.45
N ASP A 321 33.95 25.07 -37.61
CA ASP A 321 34.84 24.53 -38.64
C ASP A 321 35.25 23.12 -38.17
N LEU A 322 34.72 22.07 -38.79
CA LEU A 322 34.95 20.70 -38.34
C LEU A 322 36.14 20.08 -39.08
N ILE A 323 36.98 19.35 -38.35
CA ILE A 323 38.03 18.47 -38.88
C ILE A 323 37.77 17.02 -38.45
N GLN A 324 38.28 16.06 -39.21
CA GLN A 324 38.18 14.66 -38.83
C GLN A 324 39.02 14.39 -37.57
N ALA A 325 38.42 13.79 -36.55
CA ALA A 325 39.10 13.39 -35.33
C ALA A 325 40.17 12.34 -35.65
N THR A 326 41.30 12.43 -34.95
CA THR A 326 42.37 11.44 -35.03
C THR A 326 42.67 10.87 -33.66
N ASP A 327 43.08 9.60 -33.61
CA ASP A 327 43.62 8.98 -32.39
C ASP A 327 45.03 9.53 -32.05
N ASP A 328 45.61 9.02 -30.95
CA ASP A 328 46.94 9.42 -30.47
C ASP A 328 48.06 9.15 -31.49
N ASP A 329 47.84 8.24 -32.45
CA ASP A 329 48.76 7.91 -33.54
C ASP A 329 48.51 8.75 -34.81
N GLY A 330 47.52 9.65 -34.79
CA GLY A 330 47.14 10.50 -35.90
C GLY A 330 46.29 9.79 -36.97
N LEU A 331 45.72 8.63 -36.66
CA LEU A 331 44.83 7.91 -37.56
C LEU A 331 43.38 8.41 -37.41
N PRO A 332 42.63 8.56 -38.52
CA PRO A 332 41.26 9.03 -38.47
C PRO A 332 40.34 8.06 -37.70
N ILE A 333 39.51 8.62 -36.82
CA ILE A 333 38.48 7.89 -36.07
C ILE A 333 37.20 7.82 -36.89
N TRP A 334 36.56 6.65 -36.90
CA TRP A 334 35.31 6.37 -37.60
C TRP A 334 34.29 5.81 -36.60
N GLU A 335 33.03 6.17 -36.77
CA GLU A 335 31.91 5.54 -36.07
C GLU A 335 31.69 4.09 -36.57
N GLU A 336 30.92 3.29 -35.82
CA GLU A 336 30.60 1.90 -36.22
C GLU A 336 29.86 1.80 -37.56
N ASN A 337 29.13 2.85 -37.94
CA ASN A 337 28.44 2.97 -39.23
C ASN A 337 29.38 3.34 -40.40
N GLY A 338 30.66 3.61 -40.13
CA GLY A 338 31.67 4.02 -41.12
C GLY A 338 31.69 5.52 -41.43
N GLU A 339 30.97 6.37 -40.70
CA GLU A 339 31.05 7.82 -40.83
C GLU A 339 32.27 8.38 -40.07
N PRO A 340 32.95 9.41 -40.59
CA PRO A 340 34.09 10.01 -39.92
C PRO A 340 33.63 10.76 -38.66
N VAL A 341 34.27 10.52 -37.52
CA VAL A 341 34.01 11.31 -36.31
C VAL A 341 34.56 12.71 -36.55
N MET A 342 33.69 13.72 -36.57
CA MET A 342 34.08 15.11 -36.81
C MET A 342 34.18 15.86 -35.47
N VAL A 343 35.28 16.59 -35.27
CA VAL A 343 35.51 17.43 -34.09
C VAL A 343 35.76 18.88 -34.50
N PRO A 344 35.40 19.87 -33.67
CA PRO A 344 35.72 21.27 -33.94
C PRO A 344 37.23 21.48 -34.09
N LYS A 345 37.63 22.12 -35.18
CA LYS A 345 39.00 22.56 -35.41
C LYS A 345 39.37 23.63 -34.40
N LEU A 346 40.51 23.45 -33.76
CA LEU A 346 41.03 24.39 -32.77
C LEU A 346 41.94 25.43 -33.43
N ASP A 347 41.91 26.67 -32.95
CA ASP A 347 42.85 27.73 -33.33
C ASP A 347 44.19 27.58 -32.57
N GLU A 348 45.11 28.53 -32.75
CA GLU A 348 46.44 28.50 -32.10
C GLU A 348 46.39 28.61 -30.57
N ARG A 349 45.24 28.97 -29.99
CA ARG A 349 44.97 29.04 -28.55
C ARG A 349 44.27 27.78 -28.03
N GLY A 350 43.96 26.81 -28.91
CA GLY A 350 43.19 25.62 -28.56
C GLY A 350 41.68 25.84 -28.55
N LEU A 351 41.17 26.93 -29.13
CA LEU A 351 39.74 27.26 -29.13
C LEU A 351 39.05 26.79 -30.41
N ALA A 352 37.85 26.22 -30.29
CA ALA A 352 37.04 25.83 -31.44
C ALA A 352 36.76 27.02 -32.37
N ILE A 353 37.07 26.86 -33.66
CA ILE A 353 36.83 27.88 -34.68
C ILE A 353 35.35 27.89 -35.03
N VAL A 354 34.65 28.94 -34.61
CA VAL A 354 33.24 29.16 -34.93
C VAL A 354 33.12 29.86 -36.29
N LEU A 355 32.42 29.24 -37.23
CA LEU A 355 32.17 29.80 -38.57
C LEU A 355 30.93 30.70 -38.59
N LYS A 356 29.87 30.31 -37.89
CA LYS A 356 28.59 31.02 -37.87
C LYS A 356 27.90 30.79 -36.52
N ARG A 357 27.19 31.82 -36.06
CA ARG A 357 26.24 31.74 -34.95
C ARG A 357 24.88 32.23 -35.43
N GLU A 358 23.83 31.49 -35.14
CA GLU A 358 22.45 31.86 -35.50
C GLU A 358 21.52 31.57 -34.33
N THR A 359 20.81 32.59 -33.84
CA THR A 359 19.78 32.41 -32.82
C THR A 359 18.58 31.71 -33.43
N LYS A 360 18.19 30.58 -32.84
CA LYS A 360 16.97 29.83 -33.17
C LYS A 360 16.03 29.81 -31.97
N THR A 361 14.75 29.53 -32.24
CA THR A 361 13.72 29.36 -31.21
C THR A 361 13.22 27.93 -31.28
N GLN A 362 13.30 27.22 -30.16
CA GLN A 362 12.69 25.91 -29.95
C GLN A 362 11.32 26.08 -29.30
N TYR A 363 10.35 25.31 -29.76
CA TYR A 363 9.01 25.22 -29.20
C TYR A 363 8.81 23.80 -28.70
N ILE A 364 8.52 23.64 -27.41
CA ILE A 364 8.30 22.34 -26.77
C ILE A 364 6.85 22.31 -26.29
N PRO A 365 5.96 21.58 -27.00
CA PRO A 365 4.56 21.47 -26.63
C PRO A 365 4.37 20.40 -25.56
N PHE A 366 3.45 20.66 -24.64
CA PHE A 366 2.95 19.72 -23.64
C PHE A 366 1.45 19.60 -23.81
N GLU A 367 0.93 18.38 -23.79
CA GLU A 367 -0.50 18.10 -23.91
C GLU A 367 -0.89 17.06 -22.85
N VAL A 368 -1.95 17.35 -22.09
CA VAL A 368 -2.57 16.43 -21.13
C VAL A 368 -4.04 16.32 -21.48
N VAL A 369 -4.51 15.10 -21.71
CA VAL A 369 -5.91 14.80 -22.02
C VAL A 369 -6.54 14.14 -20.80
N THR A 370 -7.65 14.68 -20.30
CA THR A 370 -8.39 14.03 -19.20
C THR A 370 -9.19 12.84 -19.73
N GLU A 371 -9.51 11.91 -18.85
CA GLU A 371 -10.44 10.81 -19.15
C GLU A 371 -11.81 11.32 -19.64
N ALA A 372 -12.49 10.47 -20.40
CA ALA A 372 -13.87 10.74 -20.82
C ALA A 372 -14.82 10.63 -19.63
N GLU A 373 -15.91 11.40 -19.66
CA GLU A 373 -16.93 11.32 -18.63
C GLU A 373 -17.56 9.91 -18.66
N ASN A 374 -17.48 9.20 -17.52
CA ASN A 374 -18.09 7.90 -17.33
C ASN A 374 -19.12 7.95 -16.19
N PRO A 375 -20.42 8.12 -16.52
CA PRO A 375 -21.50 8.07 -15.54
C PRO A 375 -21.93 6.65 -15.19
N ASP A 376 -21.41 5.65 -15.89
CA ASP A 376 -21.77 4.25 -15.67
C ASP A 376 -20.84 3.66 -14.60
N PHE A 377 -21.44 3.26 -13.47
CA PHE A 377 -20.74 2.50 -12.43
C PHE A 377 -20.85 1.00 -12.72
N ASP A 378 -19.97 0.20 -12.12
CA ASP A 378 -20.01 -1.25 -12.25
C ASP A 378 -21.35 -1.78 -11.73
N PRO A 379 -22.04 -2.67 -12.47
CA PRO A 379 -23.38 -3.10 -12.13
C PRO A 379 -23.43 -3.72 -10.72
N ILE A 380 -24.30 -3.18 -9.87
CA ILE A 380 -24.60 -3.77 -8.56
C ILE A 380 -25.55 -4.95 -8.78
N ASP A 381 -25.24 -6.13 -8.22
CA ASP A 381 -26.17 -7.27 -8.28
C ASP A 381 -27.47 -6.90 -7.54
N PRO A 382 -28.64 -6.83 -8.22
CA PRO A 382 -29.92 -6.53 -7.56
C PRO A 382 -30.26 -7.54 -6.45
N ASP A 383 -29.74 -8.76 -6.56
CA ASP A 383 -29.90 -9.82 -5.56
C ASP A 383 -29.20 -9.48 -4.24
N TYR A 384 -28.19 -8.60 -4.23
CA TYR A 384 -27.55 -8.14 -2.99
C TYR A 384 -28.59 -7.59 -2.00
N PHE A 385 -29.53 -6.80 -2.52
CA PHE A 385 -30.63 -6.30 -1.72
C PHE A 385 -31.71 -7.35 -1.59
N ALA A 386 -32.18 -7.96 -2.68
CA ALA A 386 -33.33 -8.85 -2.63
C ALA A 386 -33.15 -10.06 -1.71
N ASN A 387 -31.93 -10.60 -1.63
CA ASN A 387 -31.59 -11.80 -0.87
C ASN A 387 -30.98 -11.50 0.50
N ASP A 388 -30.95 -10.24 0.95
CA ASP A 388 -30.40 -9.91 2.27
C ASP A 388 -31.20 -10.60 3.39
N PRO A 389 -30.50 -11.34 4.26
CA PRO A 389 -30.92 -11.82 5.55
C PRO A 389 -32.20 -11.19 6.13
N ARG A 390 -31.94 -9.92 6.42
CA ARG A 390 -32.70 -9.04 7.28
C ARG A 390 -34.01 -8.61 6.63
N ASN A 391 -34.18 -8.87 5.33
CA ASN A 391 -35.40 -8.51 4.59
C ASN A 391 -36.56 -9.45 4.84
N SER A 392 -36.32 -10.66 5.37
CA SER A 392 -37.37 -11.46 6.00
C SER A 392 -37.28 -11.36 7.50
N ASP A 393 -38.43 -11.40 8.16
CA ASP A 393 -38.52 -11.44 9.62
C ASP A 393 -37.97 -10.19 10.32
N ALA A 394 -38.01 -9.06 9.61
CA ALA A 394 -37.56 -7.79 10.16
C ALA A 394 -38.40 -7.42 11.40
N GLU A 395 -37.76 -6.85 12.42
CA GLU A 395 -38.50 -6.41 13.61
C GLU A 395 -39.57 -5.37 13.23
N ILE A 396 -40.69 -5.37 13.95
CA ILE A 396 -41.64 -4.27 13.80
C ILE A 396 -41.06 -3.01 14.45
N SER A 397 -41.29 -1.89 13.80
CA SER A 397 -41.02 -0.56 14.35
C SER A 397 -42.15 -0.18 15.31
N THR A 398 -41.84 0.49 16.41
CA THR A 398 -42.87 1.00 17.33
C THR A 398 -42.71 2.49 17.52
N GLU A 399 -43.75 3.18 18.02
CA GLU A 399 -43.62 4.60 18.36
C GLU A 399 -42.49 4.86 19.39
N GLU A 400 -42.23 3.92 20.30
CA GLU A 400 -41.21 4.04 21.35
C GLU A 400 -39.80 3.64 20.88
N ALA A 401 -39.72 2.73 19.90
CA ALA A 401 -38.47 2.21 19.35
C ALA A 401 -38.59 2.01 17.84
N LYS A 402 -38.10 2.98 17.08
CA LYS A 402 -38.00 2.89 15.62
C LYS A 402 -36.92 1.90 15.24
N GLN A 403 -37.28 0.94 14.38
CA GLN A 403 -36.35 -0.06 13.86
C GLN A 403 -35.96 0.26 12.41
N TYR A 404 -34.69 0.01 12.10
CA TYR A 404 -34.11 0.31 10.79
C TYR A 404 -33.20 -0.82 10.32
N ILE A 405 -33.17 -1.07 9.01
CA ILE A 405 -32.12 -1.86 8.36
C ILE A 405 -31.22 -0.90 7.59
N THR A 406 -29.91 -1.07 7.69
CA THR A 406 -28.93 -0.29 6.91
C THR A 406 -28.11 -1.21 6.01
N TYR A 407 -28.02 -0.84 4.74
CA TYR A 407 -27.24 -1.49 3.68
C TYR A 407 -26.08 -0.59 3.29
N THR A 408 -24.92 -1.16 3.00
CA THR A 408 -23.77 -0.44 2.45
C THR A 408 -23.70 -0.77 0.96
N VAL A 409 -23.64 0.27 0.13
CA VAL A 409 -23.62 0.15 -1.34
C VAL A 409 -22.24 0.54 -1.83
N ASN A 410 -21.52 -0.44 -2.39
CA ASN A 410 -20.20 -0.22 -2.96
C ASN A 410 -20.36 0.19 -4.43
N LEU A 411 -20.02 1.44 -4.75
CA LEU A 411 -20.05 1.98 -6.11
C LEU A 411 -18.62 2.07 -6.65
N THR A 412 -18.34 1.43 -7.78
CA THR A 412 -17.04 1.46 -8.48
C THR A 412 -17.22 1.71 -9.97
N GLY A 413 -16.14 1.97 -10.72
CA GLY A 413 -16.20 2.06 -12.19
C GLY A 413 -16.60 3.41 -12.79
N TYR A 414 -17.10 4.35 -11.99
CA TYR A 414 -17.52 5.68 -12.45
C TYR A 414 -16.51 6.78 -12.06
N ASN A 415 -16.46 7.87 -12.84
CA ASN A 415 -15.55 9.00 -12.58
C ASN A 415 -16.27 10.37 -12.47
N THR A 416 -17.59 10.44 -12.69
CA THR A 416 -18.39 11.69 -12.54
C THR A 416 -19.31 11.64 -11.33
N GLN A 417 -19.83 12.78 -10.85
CA GLN A 417 -20.76 12.76 -9.72
C GLN A 417 -22.12 12.18 -10.14
N LEU A 418 -22.65 11.25 -9.35
CA LEU A 418 -23.94 10.62 -9.62
C LEU A 418 -25.03 11.14 -8.67
N PRO A 419 -26.22 11.48 -9.17
CA PRO A 419 -27.35 11.81 -8.31
C PRO A 419 -27.82 10.56 -7.56
N VAL A 420 -28.06 10.69 -6.26
CA VAL A 420 -28.70 9.70 -5.40
C VAL A 420 -30.11 10.17 -5.08
N THR A 421 -31.09 9.29 -5.29
CA THR A 421 -32.47 9.49 -4.84
C THR A 421 -32.97 8.22 -4.17
N VAL A 422 -33.92 8.36 -3.25
CA VAL A 422 -34.49 7.26 -2.47
C VAL A 422 -36.01 7.39 -2.45
N ASP A 423 -36.71 6.26 -2.43
CA ASP A 423 -38.15 6.15 -2.22
C ASP A 423 -38.41 5.07 -1.16
N GLY A 424 -39.12 5.40 -0.09
CA GLY A 424 -39.30 4.49 1.05
C GLY A 424 -38.02 4.16 1.83
N ALA A 425 -36.94 4.94 1.65
CA ALA A 425 -35.66 4.78 2.34
C ALA A 425 -35.01 6.15 2.62
N MET A 426 -33.90 6.13 3.36
CA MET A 426 -32.98 7.24 3.59
C MET A 426 -31.59 6.83 3.11
N TYR A 427 -30.72 7.78 2.79
CA TYR A 427 -29.32 7.51 2.45
C TYR A 427 -28.35 8.35 3.27
N ALA A 428 -27.10 7.90 3.38
CA ALA A 428 -25.97 8.65 3.92
C ALA A 428 -24.75 8.47 3.00
N ILE A 429 -24.01 9.56 2.76
CA ILE A 429 -22.75 9.56 1.99
C ILE A 429 -21.61 9.81 2.97
N ASP A 430 -20.58 8.97 2.95
CA ASP A 430 -19.41 9.01 3.86
C ASP A 430 -19.78 9.02 5.34
N GLY A 431 -20.79 8.22 5.72
CA GLY A 431 -21.23 8.10 7.12
C GLY A 431 -21.87 9.37 7.70
N ARG A 432 -22.26 10.33 6.86
CA ARG A 432 -23.03 11.53 7.28
C ARG A 432 -24.41 11.13 7.81
N PHE A 433 -25.18 12.14 8.27
CA PHE A 433 -26.55 11.90 8.71
C PHE A 433 -27.42 11.38 7.57
N PHE A 434 -28.30 10.42 7.90
CA PHE A 434 -29.28 9.88 6.97
C PHE A 434 -30.30 10.96 6.57
N SER A 435 -30.58 11.01 5.27
CA SER A 435 -31.44 11.99 4.62
C SER A 435 -32.29 11.30 3.55
N ASP A 436 -33.48 11.84 3.29
CA ASP A 436 -34.37 11.46 2.19
C ASP A 436 -34.46 12.58 1.13
N LEU A 437 -33.62 13.62 1.23
CA LEU A 437 -33.59 14.73 0.30
C LEU A 437 -33.14 14.27 -1.10
N GLU A 438 -33.93 14.62 -2.12
CA GLU A 438 -33.55 14.39 -3.52
C GLU A 438 -32.34 15.24 -3.94
N GLY A 439 -31.55 14.71 -4.88
CA GLY A 439 -30.51 15.47 -5.58
C GLY A 439 -29.16 15.55 -4.86
N ALA A 440 -28.90 14.63 -3.92
CA ALA A 440 -27.56 14.47 -3.39
C ALA A 440 -26.64 13.92 -4.48
N MET A 441 -25.40 14.41 -4.52
CA MET A 441 -24.41 13.95 -5.49
C MET A 441 -23.40 13.08 -4.74
N ILE A 442 -23.13 11.89 -5.26
CA ILE A 442 -22.06 11.02 -4.80
C ILE A 442 -20.89 11.09 -5.78
N ALA A 443 -19.71 11.41 -5.26
CA ALA A 443 -18.47 11.45 -6.01
C ALA A 443 -17.75 10.08 -5.96
N PRO A 444 -16.94 9.75 -6.98
CA PRO A 444 -16.12 8.55 -6.98
C PRO A 444 -15.33 8.37 -5.68
N GLY A 445 -15.31 7.14 -5.16
CA GLY A 445 -14.61 6.78 -3.91
C GLY A 445 -15.39 7.07 -2.62
N GLN A 446 -16.53 7.76 -2.67
CA GLN A 446 -17.39 7.95 -1.50
C GLN A 446 -18.19 6.68 -1.18
N THR A 447 -18.53 6.50 0.10
CA THR A 447 -19.35 5.37 0.56
C THR A 447 -20.83 5.74 0.61
N LEU A 448 -21.70 4.93 0.00
CA LEU A 448 -23.15 5.09 0.09
C LEU A 448 -23.75 4.10 1.10
N GLN A 449 -24.57 4.59 2.02
CA GLN A 449 -25.38 3.76 2.90
C GLN A 449 -26.85 4.04 2.68
N ILE A 450 -27.68 3.00 2.61
CA ILE A 450 -29.14 3.11 2.49
C ILE A 450 -29.77 2.58 3.77
N ARG A 451 -30.73 3.29 4.34
CA ARG A 451 -31.46 2.94 5.56
C ARG A 451 -32.95 2.87 5.30
N VAL A 452 -33.58 1.77 5.69
CA VAL A 452 -35.02 1.54 5.53
C VAL A 452 -35.66 1.52 6.91
N GLU A 453 -36.73 2.31 7.10
CA GLU A 453 -37.56 2.25 8.31
C GLU A 453 -38.53 1.08 8.21
N LEU A 454 -38.59 0.26 9.25
CA LEU A 454 -39.46 -0.92 9.25
C LEU A 454 -40.92 -0.54 9.55
N PRO A 455 -41.91 -1.25 8.99
CA PRO A 455 -43.33 -1.11 9.35
C PRO A 455 -43.61 -1.38 10.84
N ASP A 456 -44.72 -0.84 11.34
CA ASP A 456 -45.21 -1.08 12.71
C ASP A 456 -46.22 -2.23 12.82
N GLU A 457 -46.62 -2.81 11.69
CA GLU A 457 -47.52 -3.96 11.61
C GLU A 457 -46.75 -5.25 11.27
N TYR A 458 -47.21 -6.38 11.79
CA TYR A 458 -46.73 -7.71 11.42
C TYR A 458 -47.15 -8.04 9.97
N VAL A 459 -46.42 -8.97 9.32
CA VAL A 459 -46.77 -9.46 7.97
C VAL A 459 -46.96 -8.31 6.97
N THR A 460 -46.17 -7.25 7.12
CA THR A 460 -46.26 -6.05 6.30
C THR A 460 -44.96 -5.85 5.55
N ALA A 461 -45.09 -5.52 4.27
CA ALA A 461 -43.97 -5.32 3.38
C ALA A 461 -43.82 -3.83 3.04
N VAL A 462 -42.57 -3.34 3.05
CA VAL A 462 -42.18 -2.09 2.41
C VAL A 462 -41.32 -2.40 1.19
N ASN A 463 -41.46 -1.60 0.15
CA ASN A 463 -40.70 -1.73 -1.08
C ASN A 463 -39.79 -0.51 -1.27
N PRO A 464 -38.71 -0.39 -0.47
CA PRO A 464 -37.75 0.67 -0.67
C PRO A 464 -37.13 0.59 -2.06
N CYS A 465 -36.88 1.75 -2.65
CA CYS A 465 -36.07 1.90 -3.83
C CYS A 465 -34.99 2.96 -3.59
N PHE A 466 -33.85 2.81 -4.24
CA PHE A 466 -32.93 3.93 -4.45
C PHE A 466 -32.46 3.95 -5.90
N THR A 467 -32.05 5.12 -6.36
CA THR A 467 -31.51 5.34 -7.69
C THR A 467 -30.18 6.04 -7.54
N VAL A 468 -29.15 5.53 -8.23
CA VAL A 468 -27.84 6.17 -8.38
C VAL A 468 -27.61 6.36 -9.87
N GLY A 469 -27.40 7.60 -10.30
CA GLY A 469 -27.26 7.89 -11.73
C GLY A 469 -28.53 7.51 -12.50
N SER A 470 -28.41 6.55 -13.42
CA SER A 470 -29.54 6.06 -14.23
C SER A 470 -30.13 4.72 -13.76
N GLU A 471 -29.49 4.07 -12.78
CA GLU A 471 -29.89 2.74 -12.32
C GLU A 471 -30.78 2.83 -11.07
N GLN A 472 -31.83 2.01 -11.04
CA GLN A 472 -32.76 1.93 -9.92
C GLN A 472 -32.76 0.53 -9.32
N PHE A 473 -32.67 0.47 -8.00
CA PHE A 473 -32.68 -0.76 -7.21
C PHE A 473 -33.89 -0.71 -6.29
N CYS A 474 -34.75 -1.71 -6.41
CA CYS A 474 -35.91 -1.87 -5.55
C CYS A 474 -35.90 -3.28 -4.96
N TRP A 475 -36.22 -3.41 -3.69
CA TRP A 475 -36.39 -4.70 -3.02
C TRP A 475 -37.54 -4.63 -2.03
N THR A 476 -37.87 -5.77 -1.44
CA THR A 476 -38.95 -5.87 -0.46
C THR A 476 -38.36 -6.21 0.90
N VAL A 477 -38.74 -5.44 1.93
CA VAL A 477 -38.46 -5.74 3.33
C VAL A 477 -39.78 -6.10 4.00
N LYS A 478 -39.86 -7.29 4.62
CA LYS A 478 -41.05 -7.81 5.29
C LYS A 478 -40.82 -7.86 6.79
N THR A 479 -41.76 -7.34 7.56
CA THR A 479 -41.76 -7.55 9.01
C THR A 479 -42.09 -9.01 9.34
N LYS A 480 -41.67 -9.42 10.53
CA LYS A 480 -41.95 -10.75 11.06
C LYS A 480 -43.43 -11.11 11.07
N ALA A 481 -43.65 -12.41 11.08
CA ALA A 481 -44.90 -13.09 11.34
C ALA A 481 -45.63 -12.54 12.58
N ASP A 482 -46.96 -12.38 12.51
CA ASP A 482 -47.77 -12.20 13.73
C ASP A 482 -47.65 -13.49 14.56
N PRO A 483 -47.13 -13.44 15.80
CA PRO A 483 -46.98 -14.61 16.63
C PRO A 483 -48.31 -15.32 16.94
N ASN A 484 -49.46 -14.71 16.64
CA ASN A 484 -50.79 -15.28 16.86
C ASN A 484 -51.43 -15.92 15.61
N THR A 485 -50.79 -15.89 14.44
CA THR A 485 -51.32 -16.47 13.18
C THR A 485 -50.61 -17.77 12.83
N ASP A 486 -51.32 -18.83 12.46
CA ASP A 486 -50.74 -20.09 11.95
C ASP A 486 -49.85 -19.81 10.71
N ILE A 487 -48.54 -20.06 10.80
CA ILE A 487 -47.55 -19.84 9.73
C ILE A 487 -46.68 -21.07 9.60
N LEU A 488 -46.57 -21.56 8.36
CA LEU A 488 -45.64 -22.61 7.97
C LEU A 488 -44.25 -22.01 7.74
N SER A 489 -43.30 -22.34 8.61
CA SER A 489 -41.88 -22.15 8.36
C SER A 489 -41.34 -23.39 7.66
N ALA A 490 -40.70 -23.24 6.49
CA ALA A 490 -40.08 -24.33 5.77
C ALA A 490 -38.83 -23.86 5.03
N SER A 491 -37.82 -24.72 4.92
CA SER A 491 -36.53 -24.43 4.27
C SER A 491 -35.99 -25.63 3.53
N LEU A 492 -35.23 -25.41 2.45
CA LEU A 492 -34.25 -26.37 1.93
C LEU A 492 -32.91 -26.14 2.62
N GLU A 493 -32.31 -27.21 3.13
CA GLU A 493 -31.01 -27.20 3.78
C GLU A 493 -29.95 -27.98 3.00
N PHE A 494 -30.33 -28.97 2.20
CA PHE A 494 -29.40 -29.69 1.34
C PHE A 494 -30.09 -30.09 0.03
N PRO A 495 -29.41 -30.06 -1.13
CA PRO A 495 -28.02 -29.62 -1.32
C PRO A 495 -27.82 -28.10 -1.11
N ALA A 496 -26.58 -27.63 -1.25
CA ALA A 496 -26.29 -26.20 -1.32
C ALA A 496 -27.11 -25.52 -2.42
N PRO A 497 -27.33 -24.18 -2.36
CA PRO A 497 -28.15 -23.45 -3.32
C PRO A 497 -27.83 -23.76 -4.77
N VAL A 498 -26.55 -23.93 -5.07
CA VAL A 498 -26.02 -24.36 -6.35
C VAL A 498 -25.04 -25.51 -6.09
N SER A 499 -25.26 -26.63 -6.77
CA SER A 499 -24.43 -27.82 -6.62
C SER A 499 -24.44 -28.67 -7.88
N ALA A 500 -23.52 -29.62 -7.97
CA ALA A 500 -23.47 -30.58 -9.05
C ALA A 500 -23.37 -32.00 -8.48
N ILE A 501 -23.94 -32.97 -9.18
CA ILE A 501 -23.89 -34.38 -8.76
C ILE A 501 -23.73 -35.29 -9.97
N ALA A 502 -22.81 -36.25 -9.86
CA ALA A 502 -22.65 -37.27 -10.88
C ALA A 502 -23.65 -38.41 -10.74
N ALA A 503 -24.29 -38.61 -9.58
CA ALA A 503 -25.26 -39.69 -9.41
C ALA A 503 -26.59 -39.45 -10.15
N ASN A 504 -27.31 -40.51 -10.49
CA ASN A 504 -28.67 -40.44 -11.02
C ASN A 504 -29.76 -40.11 -9.98
N THR A 505 -29.37 -39.84 -8.73
CA THR A 505 -30.31 -39.48 -7.66
C THR A 505 -29.69 -38.46 -6.73
N VAL A 506 -30.47 -37.46 -6.29
CA VAL A 506 -30.10 -36.50 -5.26
C VAL A 506 -31.16 -36.48 -4.15
N ILE A 507 -30.72 -36.45 -2.89
CA ILE A 507 -31.57 -36.32 -1.71
C ILE A 507 -31.63 -34.84 -1.38
N LEU A 508 -32.84 -34.30 -1.33
CA LEU A 508 -33.14 -32.99 -0.83
C LEU A 508 -33.59 -33.13 0.61
N ARG A 509 -33.14 -32.22 1.46
CA ARG A 509 -33.45 -32.20 2.88
C ARG A 509 -33.76 -30.80 3.33
N GLY A 510 -34.61 -30.68 4.32
CA GLY A 510 -34.91 -29.41 4.96
C GLY A 510 -35.68 -29.56 6.25
N HIS A 511 -36.12 -28.43 6.81
CA HIS A 511 -37.02 -28.40 7.96
C HIS A 511 -38.34 -27.76 7.59
N ALA A 512 -39.42 -28.15 8.26
CA ALA A 512 -40.72 -27.51 8.19
C ALA A 512 -41.47 -27.62 9.52
N GLN A 513 -42.03 -26.52 10.01
CA GLN A 513 -42.80 -26.44 11.25
C GLN A 513 -43.93 -25.42 11.13
N LEU A 514 -45.07 -25.70 11.77
CA LEU A 514 -46.10 -24.69 12.02
C LEU A 514 -45.78 -24.01 13.34
N ASN A 515 -45.98 -22.69 13.41
CA ASN A 515 -45.84 -21.94 14.67
C ASN A 515 -46.99 -22.18 15.67
N THR A 516 -47.77 -23.26 15.52
CA THR A 516 -48.85 -23.63 16.44
C THR A 516 -48.73 -25.05 16.95
N ASP A 517 -49.15 -25.25 18.20
CA ASP A 517 -49.16 -26.55 18.89
C ASP A 517 -50.25 -27.51 18.38
N GLU A 518 -51.15 -27.05 17.50
CA GLU A 518 -52.44 -27.71 17.25
C GLU A 518 -52.60 -28.42 15.90
N LYS A 519 -51.63 -28.33 14.97
CA LYS A 519 -51.74 -28.98 13.65
C LYS A 519 -50.46 -29.75 13.27
N ASN A 520 -50.63 -31.02 12.93
CA ASN A 520 -49.54 -31.85 12.40
C ASN A 520 -49.40 -31.61 10.89
N ILE A 521 -48.23 -31.15 10.45
CA ILE A 521 -47.77 -31.28 9.07
C ILE A 521 -47.53 -32.78 8.81
N ASP A 522 -47.81 -33.27 7.61
CA ASP A 522 -47.37 -34.60 7.17
C ASP A 522 -46.58 -34.51 5.86
N ALA A 523 -46.00 -35.62 5.42
CA ALA A 523 -45.18 -35.67 4.21
C ALA A 523 -45.96 -35.27 2.93
N SER A 524 -47.28 -35.43 2.90
CA SER A 524 -48.10 -34.99 1.76
C SER A 524 -48.28 -33.48 1.71
N ALA A 525 -47.94 -32.79 2.80
CA ALA A 525 -48.17 -31.38 2.96
C ALA A 525 -47.04 -30.49 2.41
N LEU A 526 -45.87 -31.08 2.17
CA LEU A 526 -44.69 -30.45 1.59
C LEU A 526 -44.44 -31.05 0.21
N LEU A 527 -44.22 -30.20 -0.78
CA LEU A 527 -44.14 -30.60 -2.18
C LEU A 527 -42.85 -30.06 -2.82
N ILE A 528 -42.06 -30.92 -3.47
CA ILE A 528 -40.95 -30.53 -4.35
C ILE A 528 -41.41 -30.64 -5.79
N ASN A 529 -41.44 -29.51 -6.52
CA ASN A 529 -41.95 -29.44 -7.89
C ASN A 529 -43.34 -30.10 -8.06
N GLY A 530 -44.20 -29.96 -7.04
CA GLY A 530 -45.54 -30.54 -6.99
C GLY A 530 -45.64 -31.99 -6.49
N ASN A 531 -44.52 -32.67 -6.20
CA ASN A 531 -44.49 -34.03 -5.66
C ASN A 531 -44.29 -34.03 -4.15
N ALA A 532 -45.03 -34.86 -3.40
CA ALA A 532 -44.86 -34.99 -1.96
C ALA A 532 -43.44 -35.42 -1.57
N VAL A 533 -42.95 -34.90 -0.43
CA VAL A 533 -41.69 -35.37 0.16
C VAL A 533 -41.79 -36.85 0.58
N ASP A 534 -40.67 -37.58 0.58
CA ASP A 534 -40.64 -39.01 0.90
C ASP A 534 -40.95 -39.27 2.38
N SER A 535 -40.47 -38.38 3.25
CA SER A 535 -40.68 -38.49 4.69
C SER A 535 -40.68 -37.11 5.37
N TYR A 536 -41.40 -37.04 6.49
CA TYR A 536 -41.46 -35.89 7.38
C TYR A 536 -41.52 -36.39 8.82
N ASP A 537 -40.62 -35.90 9.68
CA ASP A 537 -40.62 -36.14 11.12
C ASP A 537 -41.19 -34.92 11.84
N ALA A 538 -42.42 -35.03 12.33
CA ALA A 538 -43.11 -33.95 13.03
C ALA A 538 -42.41 -33.51 14.34
N ALA A 539 -41.57 -34.35 14.96
CA ALA A 539 -40.89 -34.01 16.21
C ALA A 539 -39.71 -33.06 15.99
N THR A 540 -39.00 -33.23 14.88
CA THR A 540 -37.83 -32.42 14.51
C THR A 540 -38.17 -31.37 13.46
N GLY A 541 -39.24 -31.58 12.69
CA GLY A 541 -39.57 -30.84 11.49
C GLY A 541 -38.79 -31.30 10.25
N LEU A 542 -37.93 -32.32 10.36
CA LEU A 542 -37.06 -32.75 9.27
C LEU A 542 -37.86 -33.43 8.16
N TRP A 543 -37.61 -33.06 6.90
CA TRP A 543 -38.15 -33.76 5.73
C TRP A 543 -37.04 -34.19 4.76
N LEU A 544 -37.32 -35.25 3.99
CA LEU A 544 -36.44 -35.79 2.95
C LEU A 544 -37.22 -36.03 1.65
N TYR A 545 -36.59 -35.77 0.51
CA TYR A 545 -37.12 -36.07 -0.81
C TYR A 545 -36.01 -36.56 -1.74
N THR A 546 -36.19 -37.73 -2.35
CA THR A 546 -35.22 -38.34 -3.27
C THR A 546 -35.63 -38.03 -4.71
N ALA A 547 -34.90 -37.13 -5.35
CA ALA A 547 -35.15 -36.79 -6.74
C ALA A 547 -34.42 -37.76 -7.68
N ASP A 548 -35.11 -38.18 -8.74
CA ASP A 548 -34.56 -38.96 -9.85
C ASP A 548 -34.01 -38.02 -10.93
N LEU A 549 -32.71 -38.13 -11.21
CA LEU A 549 -31.98 -37.38 -12.23
C LEU A 549 -31.72 -38.21 -13.49
N SER A 550 -32.21 -39.46 -13.58
CA SER A 550 -31.91 -40.36 -14.71
C SER A 550 -32.43 -39.89 -16.07
N GLN A 551 -33.35 -38.90 -16.08
CA GLN A 551 -33.91 -38.30 -17.29
C GLN A 551 -33.29 -36.93 -17.62
N VAL A 552 -32.40 -36.43 -16.77
CA VAL A 552 -31.70 -35.15 -16.93
C VAL A 552 -30.44 -35.43 -17.72
N ALA A 553 -30.17 -34.66 -18.78
CA ALA A 553 -28.96 -34.85 -19.55
C ALA A 553 -27.73 -34.35 -18.78
N ASP A 554 -26.57 -34.95 -19.04
CA ASP A 554 -25.32 -34.49 -18.45
C ASP A 554 -25.00 -33.05 -18.89
N GLY A 555 -24.69 -32.18 -17.93
CA GLY A 555 -24.47 -30.75 -18.08
C GLY A 555 -25.74 -29.90 -17.92
N ASP A 556 -26.93 -30.50 -17.84
CA ASP A 556 -28.18 -29.77 -17.63
C ASP A 556 -28.44 -29.50 -16.15
N ASP A 557 -29.04 -28.34 -15.89
CA ASP A 557 -29.46 -27.91 -14.56
C ASP A 557 -30.92 -28.27 -14.28
N VAL A 558 -31.21 -28.63 -13.03
CA VAL A 558 -32.59 -28.84 -12.54
C VAL A 558 -32.83 -27.94 -11.33
N GLU A 559 -33.89 -27.16 -11.41
CA GLU A 559 -34.42 -26.40 -10.28
C GLU A 559 -35.39 -27.25 -9.46
N TYR A 560 -35.19 -27.28 -8.14
CA TYR A 560 -36.13 -27.89 -7.21
C TYR A 560 -36.75 -26.84 -6.30
N VAL A 561 -38.05 -26.63 -6.44
CA VAL A 561 -38.81 -25.64 -5.68
C VAL A 561 -39.63 -26.33 -4.59
N LEU A 562 -39.39 -25.95 -3.33
CA LEU A 562 -40.20 -26.32 -2.19
C LEU A 562 -41.47 -25.48 -2.15
N THR A 563 -42.60 -26.17 -2.12
CA THR A 563 -43.95 -25.61 -2.02
C THR A 563 -44.74 -26.37 -0.94
N SER A 564 -45.92 -25.88 -0.58
CA SER A 564 -46.79 -26.53 0.40
C SER A 564 -48.26 -26.49 -0.02
N ASN A 565 -49.05 -27.46 0.45
CA ASN A 565 -50.51 -27.49 0.29
C ASN A 565 -51.26 -27.34 1.63
N VAL A 566 -50.57 -26.91 2.70
CA VAL A 566 -51.13 -26.71 4.05
C VAL A 566 -52.11 -25.54 4.01
N ASP A 567 -53.37 -25.79 3.65
CA ASP A 567 -54.55 -24.88 3.67
C ASP A 567 -54.39 -23.56 2.89
N GLU A 568 -55.24 -23.29 1.88
CA GLU A 568 -55.21 -22.04 1.10
C GLU A 568 -55.38 -20.76 1.94
N SER A 569 -55.86 -20.86 3.18
CA SER A 569 -55.99 -19.74 4.13
C SER A 569 -54.75 -19.47 4.99
N ILE A 570 -53.85 -20.45 5.10
CA ILE A 570 -52.51 -20.28 5.67
C ILE A 570 -51.66 -19.80 4.50
N THR A 571 -51.39 -18.50 4.41
CA THR A 571 -50.41 -18.02 3.45
C THR A 571 -49.06 -18.61 3.86
N ALA A 572 -48.60 -19.63 3.13
CA ALA A 572 -47.17 -19.92 3.09
C ALA A 572 -46.46 -18.61 2.71
N PHE A 573 -45.22 -18.40 3.16
CA PHE A 573 -44.30 -17.32 2.73
C PHE A 573 -44.07 -16.08 3.61
N ASP A 574 -44.13 -16.20 4.95
CA ASP A 574 -43.76 -15.06 5.83
C ASP A 574 -42.49 -15.25 6.70
N GLN A 575 -41.83 -16.41 6.68
CA GLN A 575 -40.50 -16.59 7.33
C GLN A 575 -39.39 -17.03 6.36
N ILE A 576 -39.54 -16.75 5.07
CA ILE A 576 -38.61 -17.24 4.07
C ILE A 576 -37.90 -16.07 3.41
N ASN A 577 -36.80 -15.57 3.99
CA ASN A 577 -35.69 -14.97 3.22
C ASN A 577 -34.30 -15.23 3.87
N LEU A 578 -34.08 -16.28 4.66
CA LEU A 578 -32.68 -16.68 4.97
C LEU A 578 -32.25 -18.01 4.33
N LEU A 579 -33.20 -18.82 3.83
CA LEU A 579 -32.90 -20.15 3.31
C LEU A 579 -33.56 -20.34 1.94
N PRO A 580 -32.87 -20.98 0.98
CA PRO A 580 -33.40 -21.18 -0.35
C PRO A 580 -34.70 -21.98 -0.29
N LEU A 581 -35.68 -21.58 -1.10
CA LEU A 581 -36.81 -22.45 -1.47
C LEU A 581 -36.61 -23.10 -2.81
N SER A 582 -35.63 -22.62 -3.58
CA SER A 582 -35.16 -23.25 -4.78
C SER A 582 -33.70 -23.62 -4.62
N VAL A 583 -33.35 -24.83 -5.02
CA VAL A 583 -31.95 -25.24 -5.19
C VAL A 583 -31.74 -25.71 -6.62
N TRP A 584 -30.56 -25.40 -7.16
CA TRP A 584 -30.15 -25.80 -8.50
C TRP A 584 -29.13 -26.93 -8.39
N VAL A 585 -29.41 -28.02 -9.10
CA VAL A 585 -28.54 -29.18 -9.18
C VAL A 585 -28.18 -29.45 -10.64
N THR A 586 -26.91 -29.35 -10.97
CA THR A 586 -26.37 -29.75 -12.27
C THR A 586 -26.10 -31.26 -12.28
N LYS A 587 -26.63 -31.98 -13.28
CA LYS A 587 -26.28 -33.38 -13.49
C LYS A 587 -24.93 -33.45 -14.21
N LEU A 588 -23.93 -34.10 -13.62
CA LEU A 588 -22.64 -34.35 -14.29
C LEU A 588 -22.65 -35.72 -14.99
N ALA A 589 -21.99 -35.84 -16.13
CA ALA A 589 -21.66 -37.16 -16.68
C ALA A 589 -20.69 -37.88 -15.75
N ASP A 590 -20.72 -39.21 -15.78
CA ASP A 590 -19.66 -40.08 -15.25
C ASP A 590 -18.31 -39.55 -15.79
N ASP A 591 -17.51 -38.89 -14.93
CA ASP A 591 -16.21 -38.27 -15.23
C ASP A 591 -16.17 -36.88 -15.90
N SER A 592 -17.29 -36.14 -16.04
CA SER A 592 -17.28 -34.85 -16.78
C SER A 592 -17.36 -33.57 -15.94
N VAL A 593 -16.67 -32.56 -16.51
CA VAL A 593 -16.60 -31.11 -16.32
C VAL A 593 -16.37 -30.58 -14.89
N PRO A 594 -15.26 -29.84 -14.65
CA PRO A 594 -15.09 -29.04 -13.45
C PRO A 594 -16.24 -28.04 -13.34
N PHE A 595 -17.01 -28.11 -12.25
CA PHE A 595 -18.02 -27.12 -11.91
C PHE A 595 -17.38 -26.10 -10.95
N PRO A 596 -17.49 -24.77 -11.15
CA PRO A 596 -17.89 -24.10 -12.38
C PRO A 596 -16.93 -24.40 -13.53
N ALA A 597 -17.42 -24.25 -14.77
CA ALA A 597 -16.57 -24.36 -15.96
C ALA A 597 -15.38 -23.40 -15.83
N ASN A 598 -14.15 -23.94 -15.93
CA ASN A 598 -12.89 -23.22 -15.71
C ASN A 598 -12.64 -22.80 -14.25
N ALA A 599 -13.01 -23.63 -13.27
CA ALA A 599 -12.66 -23.40 -11.86
C ALA A 599 -11.14 -23.15 -11.65
N GLY A 600 -10.30 -23.61 -12.56
CA GLY A 600 -8.85 -23.42 -12.55
C GLY A 600 -8.10 -24.75 -12.49
N GLU A 601 -6.81 -24.68 -12.77
CA GLU A 601 -5.87 -25.80 -12.58
C GLU A 601 -5.47 -25.86 -11.11
N PHE A 602 -6.32 -26.47 -10.29
CA PHE A 602 -6.00 -26.78 -8.90
C PHE A 602 -5.23 -28.09 -8.81
N THR A 603 -4.17 -28.14 -8.00
CA THR A 603 -3.40 -29.38 -7.85
C THR A 603 -3.92 -30.25 -6.71
N ASP A 604 -4.28 -29.63 -5.60
CA ASP A 604 -4.62 -30.31 -4.35
C ASP A 604 -5.20 -29.35 -3.32
N PHE A 605 -6.43 -29.58 -2.85
CA PHE A 605 -6.95 -28.82 -1.72
C PHE A 605 -6.55 -29.47 -0.41
N VAL A 606 -5.96 -28.68 0.49
CA VAL A 606 -5.55 -29.14 1.82
C VAL A 606 -6.48 -28.67 2.92
N ASP A 607 -7.12 -27.52 2.74
CA ASP A 607 -8.00 -26.93 3.75
C ASP A 607 -9.02 -25.97 3.14
N VAL A 608 -10.10 -25.73 3.88
CA VAL A 608 -11.16 -24.79 3.54
C VAL A 608 -11.56 -23.99 4.77
N ALA A 609 -11.83 -22.70 4.59
CA ALA A 609 -12.49 -21.87 5.59
C ALA A 609 -13.73 -21.22 4.96
N ILE A 610 -14.77 -20.97 5.75
CA ILE A 610 -16.08 -20.52 5.26
C ILE A 610 -16.45 -19.23 5.95
N ASP A 611 -16.78 -18.18 5.21
CA ASP A 611 -17.39 -16.96 5.74
C ASP A 611 -18.86 -16.91 5.37
N GLY A 612 -19.73 -17.00 6.37
CA GLY A 612 -21.19 -17.01 6.21
C GLY A 612 -21.87 -15.67 6.49
N ARG A 613 -21.14 -14.56 6.63
CA ARG A 613 -21.71 -13.29 7.14
C ARG A 613 -22.40 -12.42 6.08
N GLU A 614 -22.16 -12.64 4.79
CA GLU A 614 -22.65 -11.79 3.68
C GLU A 614 -23.82 -12.41 2.89
N GLY A 615 -24.68 -13.18 3.55
CA GLY A 615 -25.81 -13.86 2.92
C GLY A 615 -25.40 -15.20 2.31
N PHE A 616 -24.74 -15.19 1.13
CA PHE A 616 -24.18 -16.41 0.55
C PHE A 616 -22.80 -16.72 1.13
N PRO A 617 -22.48 -18.00 1.41
CA PRO A 617 -21.18 -18.36 1.94
C PRO A 617 -20.06 -18.10 0.94
N VAL A 618 -18.96 -17.54 1.45
CA VAL A 618 -17.69 -17.41 0.73
C VAL A 618 -16.75 -18.49 1.23
N PHE A 619 -16.23 -19.30 0.31
CA PHE A 619 -15.27 -20.36 0.60
C PHE A 619 -13.87 -19.86 0.28
N TYR A 620 -12.95 -20.00 1.23
CA TYR A 620 -11.53 -19.83 1.03
C TYR A 620 -10.90 -21.19 0.93
N LEU A 621 -10.14 -21.43 -0.13
CA LEU A 621 -9.60 -22.74 -0.48
C LEU A 621 -8.08 -22.66 -0.50
N ALA A 622 -7.41 -23.50 0.28
CA ALA A 622 -5.96 -23.54 0.34
C ALA A 622 -5.39 -24.72 -0.46
N GLU A 623 -4.37 -24.43 -1.27
CA GLU A 623 -3.62 -25.45 -2.01
C GLU A 623 -2.26 -25.75 -1.41
N TYR A 624 -1.90 -27.04 -1.34
CA TYR A 624 -0.65 -27.47 -0.75
C TYR A 624 0.51 -27.42 -1.76
N GLU A 625 0.43 -28.11 -2.90
CA GLU A 625 1.42 -28.01 -4.00
C GLU A 625 1.22 -26.74 -4.84
N GLY A 626 -0.03 -26.30 -5.02
CA GLY A 626 -0.37 -25.09 -5.80
C GLY A 626 0.12 -23.79 -5.16
N MET A 627 0.37 -23.81 -3.84
CA MET A 627 0.85 -22.66 -3.05
C MET A 627 -0.03 -21.42 -3.22
N GLN A 628 -1.34 -21.63 -3.27
CA GLN A 628 -2.32 -20.59 -3.57
C GLN A 628 -3.49 -20.67 -2.58
N VAL A 629 -4.08 -19.50 -2.30
CA VAL A 629 -5.39 -19.42 -1.67
C VAL A 629 -6.36 -18.76 -2.64
N SER A 630 -7.48 -19.42 -2.87
CA SER A 630 -8.54 -18.95 -3.78
C SER A 630 -9.81 -18.67 -3.01
N GLN A 631 -10.56 -17.67 -3.45
CA GLN A 631 -11.89 -17.34 -2.97
C GLN A 631 -12.94 -17.88 -3.95
N PHE A 632 -13.94 -18.57 -3.45
CA PHE A 632 -15.07 -19.08 -4.22
C PHE A 632 -16.37 -18.60 -3.57
N ASN A 633 -17.15 -17.81 -4.30
CA ASN A 633 -18.41 -17.27 -3.80
C ASN A 633 -19.56 -18.19 -4.21
N MET A 634 -20.36 -18.61 -3.23
CA MET A 634 -21.63 -19.25 -3.55
C MET A 634 -22.62 -18.23 -4.09
N VAL A 635 -23.54 -18.70 -4.92
CA VAL A 635 -24.52 -17.85 -5.60
C VAL A 635 -25.90 -18.50 -5.60
N SER A 636 -26.92 -17.75 -6.04
CA SER A 636 -28.31 -18.19 -6.09
C SER A 636 -28.64 -19.10 -7.29
N SER A 637 -27.84 -19.07 -8.37
CA SER A 637 -28.07 -19.85 -9.58
C SER A 637 -26.77 -20.21 -10.30
N THR A 638 -26.82 -21.23 -11.15
CA THR A 638 -25.66 -21.73 -11.93
C THR A 638 -25.10 -20.68 -12.89
N GLU A 639 -25.95 -19.84 -13.48
CA GLU A 639 -25.54 -18.76 -14.41
C GLU A 639 -24.69 -17.66 -13.75
N LYS A 640 -24.82 -17.48 -12.43
CA LYS A 640 -24.06 -16.51 -11.64
C LYS A 640 -22.74 -17.08 -11.11
N LEU A 641 -22.52 -18.38 -11.26
CA LEU A 641 -21.37 -19.03 -10.67
C LEU A 641 -20.10 -18.63 -11.43
N VAL A 642 -19.19 -17.96 -10.74
CA VAL A 642 -17.91 -17.51 -11.29
C VAL A 642 -16.78 -18.44 -10.87
N ALA A 643 -15.73 -18.48 -11.69
CA ALA A 643 -14.51 -19.18 -11.32
C ALA A 643 -13.92 -18.60 -10.02
N PRO A 644 -13.32 -19.45 -9.16
CA PRO A 644 -12.62 -18.97 -7.99
C PRO A 644 -11.55 -17.93 -8.32
N THR A 645 -11.48 -16.89 -7.51
CA THR A 645 -10.50 -15.80 -7.66
C THR A 645 -9.28 -16.09 -6.79
N ALA A 646 -8.10 -16.14 -7.40
CA ALA A 646 -6.84 -16.27 -6.67
C ALA A 646 -6.62 -15.02 -5.79
N LEU A 647 -6.66 -15.18 -4.47
CA LEU A 647 -6.35 -14.08 -3.54
C LEU A 647 -4.84 -13.93 -3.35
N PHE A 648 -4.13 -15.06 -3.31
CA PHE A 648 -2.70 -15.12 -3.05
C PHE A 648 -2.10 -16.31 -3.78
N GLY A 649 -0.92 -16.18 -4.40
CA GLY A 649 -0.30 -17.27 -5.16
C GLY A 649 0.25 -16.81 -6.51
N GLN A 650 0.33 -17.73 -7.48
CA GLN A 650 1.20 -17.70 -8.68
C GLN A 650 1.27 -16.39 -9.50
N THR A 651 0.25 -15.54 -9.47
CA THR A 651 0.24 -14.24 -10.17
C THR A 651 1.00 -13.14 -9.41
N ASN A 652 1.06 -13.23 -8.08
CA ASN A 652 1.82 -12.35 -7.20
C ASN A 652 3.13 -13.05 -6.82
N GLN A 653 4.11 -13.05 -7.73
CA GLN A 653 5.37 -13.82 -7.70
C GLN A 653 6.24 -13.76 -6.41
N ASN A 654 5.81 -13.10 -5.33
CA ASN A 654 6.60 -12.91 -4.11
C ASN A 654 5.91 -13.24 -2.78
N THR A 655 4.62 -13.63 -2.71
CA THR A 655 3.94 -13.73 -1.39
C THR A 655 3.91 -15.14 -0.78
N ILE A 656 3.78 -16.21 -1.58
CA ILE A 656 3.73 -17.58 -1.04
C ILE A 656 4.84 -18.41 -1.67
N THR A 657 5.97 -18.58 -0.96
CA THR A 657 7.09 -19.41 -1.41
C THR A 657 7.11 -20.80 -0.75
N LYS A 658 6.08 -21.12 0.03
CA LYS A 658 6.00 -22.30 0.88
C LYS A 658 4.63 -22.93 0.76
N LYS A 659 4.59 -24.26 0.88
CA LYS A 659 3.35 -25.04 0.91
C LYS A 659 2.46 -24.57 2.05
N LEU A 660 1.16 -24.41 1.80
CA LEU A 660 0.19 -24.02 2.82
C LEU A 660 -0.24 -25.24 3.63
N GLY A 661 -0.39 -25.07 4.93
CA GLY A 661 -0.85 -26.13 5.82
C GLY A 661 -2.33 -26.07 6.14
N GLY A 662 -2.89 -24.87 6.20
CA GLY A 662 -4.30 -24.66 6.50
C GLY A 662 -4.63 -23.18 6.64
N ILE A 663 -5.91 -22.92 6.80
CA ILE A 663 -6.51 -21.59 6.81
C ILE A 663 -7.64 -21.52 7.84
N THR A 664 -7.92 -20.32 8.35
CA THR A 664 -9.11 -20.08 9.17
C THR A 664 -9.53 -18.62 9.01
N VAL A 665 -10.84 -18.37 9.12
CA VAL A 665 -11.44 -17.04 9.04
C VAL A 665 -12.01 -16.65 10.39
N ASN A 666 -11.90 -15.37 10.72
CA ASN A 666 -12.53 -14.84 11.93
C ASN A 666 -14.03 -14.55 11.72
N ASN A 667 -14.86 -15.59 11.81
CA ASN A 667 -16.32 -15.47 11.70
C ASN A 667 -17.00 -14.82 12.91
N HIS A 668 -16.26 -14.57 13.99
CA HIS A 668 -16.82 -14.05 15.24
C HIS A 668 -16.84 -12.54 15.33
N ARG A 669 -16.26 -11.83 14.35
CA ARG A 669 -16.33 -10.37 14.26
C ARG A 669 -17.40 -9.92 13.27
N PRO A 670 -18.05 -8.75 13.47
CA PRO A 670 -18.82 -8.11 12.42
C PRO A 670 -17.95 -7.90 11.17
N ALA A 671 -18.53 -8.06 9.97
CA ALA A 671 -17.80 -7.84 8.72
C ALA A 671 -17.19 -6.41 8.62
N SER A 672 -17.80 -5.44 9.32
CA SER A 672 -17.32 -4.05 9.41
C SER A 672 -15.98 -3.89 10.13
N ASP A 673 -15.59 -4.84 10.99
CA ASP A 673 -14.44 -4.72 11.89
C ASP A 673 -13.15 -5.33 11.28
N GLY A 674 -13.19 -5.63 9.97
CA GLY A 674 -12.12 -6.28 9.24
C GLY A 674 -12.22 -7.80 9.29
N ASN A 675 -12.22 -8.42 8.11
CA ASN A 675 -12.25 -9.86 7.93
C ASN A 675 -10.81 -10.37 7.83
N TYR A 676 -10.38 -11.20 8.77
CA TYR A 676 -9.02 -11.72 8.75
C TYR A 676 -9.00 -13.16 8.25
N LEU A 677 -8.23 -13.38 7.19
CA LEU A 677 -7.82 -14.71 6.76
C LEU A 677 -6.45 -15.02 7.35
N ILE A 678 -6.39 -16.09 8.12
CA ILE A 678 -5.15 -16.57 8.73
C ILE A 678 -4.67 -17.77 7.94
N ARG A 679 -3.41 -17.73 7.52
CA ARG A 679 -2.77 -18.77 6.71
C ARG A 679 -1.47 -19.18 7.37
N HIS A 680 -1.13 -20.45 7.28
CA HIS A 680 0.14 -20.93 7.80
C HIS A 680 0.83 -21.85 6.81
N SER A 681 2.16 -21.84 6.81
CA SER A 681 2.94 -22.73 5.94
C SER A 681 3.23 -24.09 6.58
N TRP A 682 3.23 -25.14 5.76
CA TRP A 682 3.73 -26.47 6.08
C TRP A 682 5.26 -26.55 6.17
N GLN A 683 5.99 -25.50 5.80
CA GLN A 683 7.46 -25.49 5.82
C GLN A 683 8.00 -24.23 6.48
N GLY A 684 7.95 -24.23 7.81
CA GLY A 684 8.49 -23.17 8.65
C GLY A 684 7.42 -22.29 9.26
N THR A 685 7.87 -21.33 10.05
CA THR A 685 7.01 -20.76 11.09
C THR A 685 6.22 -19.53 10.65
N LEU A 686 5.92 -19.44 9.36
CA LEU A 686 5.25 -18.29 8.79
C LEU A 686 3.75 -18.47 8.96
N LEU A 687 3.17 -17.73 9.90
CA LEU A 687 1.75 -17.47 9.97
C LEU A 687 1.51 -16.05 9.45
N GLU A 688 0.65 -15.95 8.45
CA GLU A 688 0.28 -14.69 7.81
C GLU A 688 -1.19 -14.41 8.08
N VAL A 689 -1.47 -13.19 8.52
CA VAL A 689 -2.83 -12.67 8.64
C VAL A 689 -3.02 -11.70 7.48
N SER A 690 -4.13 -11.81 6.75
CA SER A 690 -4.50 -10.88 5.70
C SER A 690 -5.87 -10.30 5.97
N ASP A 691 -6.04 -9.03 5.64
CA ASP A 691 -7.35 -8.39 5.62
C ASP A 691 -8.05 -8.75 4.30
N LEU A 692 -9.27 -9.27 4.37
CA LEU A 692 -10.05 -9.67 3.22
C LEU A 692 -10.71 -8.46 2.52
N SER A 693 -10.86 -7.31 3.20
CA SER A 693 -11.35 -6.07 2.58
C SER A 693 -10.31 -5.40 1.68
N ALA A 694 -9.03 -5.68 1.96
CA ALA A 694 -7.90 -5.26 1.15
C ALA A 694 -6.85 -6.38 1.21
N PRO A 695 -6.82 -7.32 0.24
CA PRO A 695 -5.93 -8.51 0.25
C PRO A 695 -4.45 -8.16 0.05
N THR A 696 -4.03 -6.96 0.44
CA THR A 696 -2.63 -6.63 0.67
C THR A 696 -2.17 -7.37 1.93
N PRO A 697 -1.02 -8.07 1.92
CA PRO A 697 -0.48 -8.67 3.13
C PRO A 697 -0.38 -7.62 4.24
N LEU A 698 -0.97 -7.90 5.41
CA LEU A 698 -0.89 -6.98 6.56
C LEU A 698 0.55 -6.68 6.94
N ALA A 699 1.53 -7.48 6.49
CA ALA A 699 2.96 -7.18 6.53
C ALA A 699 3.33 -5.73 6.18
N LEU A 700 2.64 -5.06 5.24
CA LEU A 700 2.93 -3.65 4.91
C LEU A 700 2.34 -2.62 5.90
N ARG A 701 1.37 -3.03 6.73
CA ARG A 701 0.67 -2.17 7.70
C ARG A 701 0.87 -2.61 9.17
N ALA A 702 1.38 -3.81 9.39
CA ALA A 702 1.54 -4.44 10.68
C ALA A 702 2.92 -4.10 11.26
N THR A 703 2.98 -3.79 12.55
CA THR A 703 4.24 -3.58 13.28
C THR A 703 5.10 -4.85 13.23
N GLU A 704 6.45 -4.74 13.28
CA GLU A 704 7.38 -5.89 13.34
C GLU A 704 6.99 -6.96 14.38
N ASP A 705 6.26 -6.58 15.45
CA ASP A 705 5.79 -7.49 16.50
C ASP A 705 4.59 -8.37 16.12
N ALA A 706 3.81 -7.96 15.11
CA ALA A 706 2.70 -8.77 14.58
C ALA A 706 3.19 -9.93 13.70
N TYR A 707 4.47 -9.91 13.30
CA TYR A 707 5.10 -11.05 12.67
C TYR A 707 5.39 -12.13 13.71
N LEU A 708 4.92 -13.34 13.43
CA LEU A 708 5.34 -14.56 14.13
C LEU A 708 6.69 -15.10 13.61
N HIS A 709 7.56 -14.22 13.09
CA HIS A 709 8.80 -14.57 12.36
C HIS A 709 9.99 -14.99 13.26
N GLN A 710 9.76 -15.25 14.55
CA GLN A 710 10.79 -15.76 15.49
C GLN A 710 10.34 -16.97 16.30
N LEU A 711 9.33 -17.65 15.78
CA LEU A 711 8.95 -18.96 16.23
C LEU A 711 10.13 -19.94 16.08
N GLY A 712 10.88 -20.18 17.15
CA GLY A 712 11.97 -21.14 17.13
C GLY A 712 11.44 -22.54 16.84
N ASN A 713 11.92 -23.19 15.79
CA ASN A 713 11.92 -24.64 15.49
C ASN A 713 10.72 -25.55 15.86
N THR A 714 9.53 -25.06 16.21
CA THR A 714 8.54 -25.89 16.96
C THR A 714 7.18 -26.06 16.29
N ILE A 715 6.98 -25.47 15.10
CA ILE A 715 5.75 -25.66 14.30
C ILE A 715 6.18 -25.88 12.86
N TRP A 716 6.90 -26.97 12.60
CA TRP A 716 7.42 -27.20 11.25
C TRP A 716 6.35 -27.60 10.24
N ASP A 717 5.20 -28.12 10.67
CA ASP A 717 4.16 -28.65 9.78
C ASP A 717 2.77 -28.44 10.42
N ALA A 718 2.29 -27.20 10.44
CA ALA A 718 0.91 -26.94 10.89
C ALA A 718 -0.10 -27.46 9.85
N ARG A 719 -1.23 -28.01 10.30
CA ARG A 719 -2.17 -28.76 9.45
C ARG A 719 -3.62 -28.27 9.47
N GLN A 720 -4.12 -27.84 10.62
CA GLN A 720 -5.45 -27.24 10.72
C GLN A 720 -5.43 -26.15 11.79
N THR A 721 -6.27 -25.14 11.61
CA THR A 721 -6.43 -24.04 12.56
C THR A 721 -7.89 -23.79 12.88
N ALA A 722 -8.16 -23.39 14.12
CA ALA A 722 -9.49 -22.98 14.54
C ALA A 722 -9.42 -21.66 15.32
N MET A 723 -10.34 -20.73 15.01
CA MET A 723 -10.43 -19.43 15.66
C MET A 723 -11.36 -19.49 16.87
N SER A 724 -10.86 -19.08 18.04
CA SER A 724 -11.68 -18.91 19.26
C SER A 724 -12.73 -17.83 19.06
N GLU A 725 -13.86 -17.97 19.76
CA GLU A 725 -14.97 -17.02 19.77
C GLU A 725 -14.56 -15.60 20.19
N ASN A 726 -13.46 -15.46 20.94
CA ASN A 726 -12.92 -14.14 21.27
C ASN A 726 -12.32 -13.39 20.07
N GLY A 727 -12.22 -14.04 18.90
CA GLY A 727 -11.68 -13.50 17.65
C GLY A 727 -10.19 -13.16 17.70
N ASN A 728 -9.49 -13.54 18.77
CA ASN A 728 -8.10 -13.17 19.05
C ASN A 728 -7.20 -14.39 19.33
N THR A 729 -7.76 -15.56 19.61
CA THR A 729 -6.98 -16.77 19.89
C THR A 729 -7.17 -17.78 18.76
N VAL A 730 -6.07 -18.25 18.18
CA VAL A 730 -6.04 -19.29 17.16
C VAL A 730 -5.42 -20.55 17.75
N TYR A 731 -6.13 -21.66 17.64
CA TYR A 731 -5.59 -22.98 17.94
C TYR A 731 -5.00 -23.58 16.67
N VAL A 732 -3.81 -24.16 16.77
CA VAL A 732 -3.05 -24.67 15.62
C VAL A 732 -2.57 -26.07 15.92
N THR A 733 -2.85 -27.03 15.04
CA THR A 733 -2.26 -28.38 15.13
C THR A 733 -1.00 -28.49 14.31
N GLY A 734 -0.07 -29.35 14.74
CA GLY A 734 0.99 -29.85 13.86
C GLY A 734 1.68 -31.10 14.39
N ASN A 735 2.78 -31.49 13.74
CA ASN A 735 3.60 -32.65 14.11
C ASN A 735 4.04 -32.65 15.59
N ASP A 736 4.12 -31.45 16.17
CA ASP A 736 4.60 -31.21 17.52
C ASP A 736 3.50 -31.16 18.60
N GLY A 737 2.22 -31.21 18.20
CA GLY A 737 1.05 -31.15 19.08
C GLY A 737 0.20 -29.90 18.87
N LEU A 738 -0.63 -29.59 19.87
CA LEU A 738 -1.53 -28.44 19.85
C LEU A 738 -0.79 -27.19 20.33
N ALA A 739 -0.92 -26.10 19.58
CA ALA A 739 -0.44 -24.78 19.94
C ALA A 739 -1.59 -23.77 19.97
N THR A 740 -1.38 -22.67 20.71
CA THR A 740 -2.26 -21.50 20.74
C THR A 740 -1.45 -20.29 20.34
N MET A 741 -2.08 -19.42 19.57
CA MET A 741 -1.54 -18.13 19.20
C MET A 741 -2.57 -17.08 19.58
N THR A 742 -2.13 -15.99 20.21
CA THR A 742 -3.00 -14.84 20.48
C THR A 742 -2.57 -13.69 19.58
N LEU A 743 -3.51 -13.12 18.84
CA LEU A 743 -3.31 -11.99 17.95
C LEU A 743 -3.18 -10.70 18.77
N ASN A 744 -2.21 -9.86 18.43
CA ASN A 744 -1.88 -8.62 19.16
C ASN A 744 -2.66 -7.38 18.66
N TYR A 745 -3.85 -7.55 18.10
CA TYR A 745 -4.70 -6.46 17.64
C TYR A 745 -5.93 -6.33 18.54
N ASN A 746 -6.35 -5.10 18.83
CA ASN A 746 -7.64 -4.89 19.49
C ASN A 746 -8.80 -5.05 18.48
N LEU A 747 -10.04 -4.91 18.96
CA LEU A 747 -11.25 -5.01 18.14
C LEU A 747 -11.33 -3.94 17.04
N GLU A 748 -10.61 -2.82 17.19
CA GLU A 748 -10.60 -1.68 16.27
C GLU A 748 -9.45 -1.74 15.24
N GLY A 749 -8.74 -2.87 15.14
CA GLY A 749 -7.58 -3.02 14.24
C GLY A 749 -6.36 -2.18 14.63
N THR A 750 -6.40 -1.46 15.75
CA THR A 750 -5.25 -0.72 16.26
C THR A 750 -4.28 -1.68 16.96
N PRO A 751 -2.96 -1.55 16.74
CA PRO A 751 -1.98 -2.30 17.51
C PRO A 751 -2.21 -2.01 19.00
N VAL A 752 -2.30 -3.06 19.83
CA VAL A 752 -2.33 -2.87 21.28
C VAL A 752 -1.03 -2.16 21.67
N SER A 753 -1.14 -0.93 22.22
CA SER A 753 -0.01 -0.02 22.47
C SER A 753 1.26 -0.73 22.95
N LEU A 754 2.37 -0.47 22.25
CA LEU A 754 3.72 -1.04 22.51
C LEU A 754 4.22 -0.84 23.95
N ASN A 755 3.62 0.07 24.71
CA ASN A 755 4.09 0.44 26.06
C ASN A 755 3.49 -0.41 27.19
N ASP A 756 2.52 -1.30 26.92
CA ASP A 756 2.01 -2.19 27.97
C ASP A 756 2.89 -3.43 28.12
N SER A 757 3.96 -3.28 28.90
CA SER A 757 4.88 -4.36 29.28
C SER A 757 4.23 -5.56 30.00
N THR A 758 2.93 -5.49 30.33
CA THR A 758 2.20 -6.59 30.98
C THR A 758 1.38 -7.45 30.01
N THR A 759 1.05 -6.96 28.81
CA THR A 759 0.26 -7.68 27.79
C THR A 759 1.09 -8.27 26.66
N HIS A 760 2.34 -7.83 26.47
CA HIS A 760 3.23 -8.33 25.40
C HIS A 760 3.92 -9.66 25.75
N ARG A 761 3.13 -10.73 25.90
CA ARG A 761 3.68 -12.09 25.91
C ARG A 761 3.15 -12.87 24.71
N LYS A 762 4.01 -13.03 23.70
CA LYS A 762 3.93 -14.09 22.69
C LYS A 762 4.00 -15.45 23.42
N TRP A 763 2.87 -15.95 23.91
CA TRP A 763 2.77 -17.30 24.43
C TRP A 763 2.42 -18.23 23.28
N LEU A 764 3.45 -18.66 22.55
CA LEU A 764 3.37 -19.96 21.93
C LEU A 764 3.52 -21.01 23.01
N SER A 765 2.36 -21.39 23.50
CA SER A 765 2.22 -22.61 24.24
C SER A 765 2.33 -23.80 23.30
N ARG A 766 3.06 -24.83 23.73
CA ARG A 766 3.01 -26.15 23.11
C ARG A 766 2.53 -27.16 24.13
N LYS A 767 1.49 -27.89 23.76
CA LYS A 767 1.12 -29.12 24.46
C LYS A 767 1.44 -30.33 23.59
N THR A 768 2.48 -31.06 23.97
CA THR A 768 2.75 -32.38 23.39
C THR A 768 1.74 -33.38 23.92
N PHE A 769 1.22 -34.23 23.03
CA PHE A 769 0.35 -35.34 23.40
C PHE A 769 1.15 -36.39 24.18
N GLY A 770 1.16 -36.26 25.50
CA GLY A 770 1.84 -37.16 26.44
C GLY A 770 3.37 -37.00 26.48
N SER A 771 4.01 -37.72 27.41
CA SER A 771 5.47 -37.84 27.53
C SER A 771 6.06 -38.92 26.61
N THR A 772 5.30 -39.42 25.63
CA THR A 772 5.60 -40.65 24.88
C THR A 772 5.68 -40.38 23.38
N THR A 773 6.76 -40.85 22.77
CA THR A 773 7.15 -40.81 21.35
C THR A 773 6.20 -41.48 20.35
N ASN A 774 4.95 -41.75 20.74
CA ASN A 774 4.05 -42.69 20.06
C ASN A 774 3.01 -42.02 19.14
N TYR A 775 3.04 -40.69 18.99
CA TYR A 775 2.19 -39.97 18.06
C TYR A 775 3.03 -39.31 16.98
N GLU A 776 2.47 -39.19 15.77
CA GLU A 776 3.08 -38.41 14.68
C GLU A 776 2.74 -36.92 14.73
N GLY A 777 1.87 -36.54 15.67
CA GLY A 777 1.42 -35.17 15.89
C GLY A 777 -0.10 -35.08 16.02
N SER A 778 -0.58 -33.87 16.34
CA SER A 778 -1.97 -33.49 16.14
C SER A 778 -2.18 -33.04 14.70
N ILE A 779 -3.34 -33.34 14.14
CA ILE A 779 -3.56 -33.21 12.70
C ILE A 779 -4.77 -32.36 12.38
N GLY A 780 -5.80 -32.39 13.23
CA GLY A 780 -6.97 -31.53 13.10
C GLY A 780 -7.39 -30.94 14.45
N VAL A 781 -7.93 -29.72 14.41
CA VAL A 781 -8.50 -29.02 15.57
C VAL A 781 -9.78 -28.32 15.14
N ASP A 782 -10.78 -28.37 16.01
CA ASP A 782 -11.98 -27.54 15.90
C ASP A 782 -12.54 -27.24 17.30
N LEU A 783 -13.50 -26.32 17.39
CA LEU A 783 -14.07 -25.81 18.62
C LEU A 783 -15.54 -26.16 18.74
N LEU A 784 -15.90 -26.79 19.85
CA LEU A 784 -17.28 -27.00 20.26
C LEU A 784 -17.63 -26.03 21.38
N TYR A 785 -18.77 -25.37 21.27
CA TYR A 785 -19.27 -24.48 22.31
C TYR A 785 -20.56 -25.02 22.91
N ILE A 786 -20.59 -25.18 24.23
CA ILE A 786 -21.75 -25.70 24.97
C ILE A 786 -22.27 -24.62 25.94
N GLY A 787 -23.57 -24.35 25.87
CA GLY A 787 -24.24 -23.30 26.67
C GLY A 787 -24.61 -22.07 25.85
N GLU A 788 -25.18 -21.06 26.49
CA GLU A 788 -25.67 -19.83 25.86
C GLU A 788 -25.05 -18.59 26.52
N GLY A 789 -24.83 -17.54 25.72
CA GLY A 789 -24.32 -16.24 26.17
C GLY A 789 -23.04 -16.35 27.01
N ASP A 790 -22.98 -15.63 28.13
CA ASP A 790 -21.81 -15.61 29.03
C ASP A 790 -21.52 -16.96 29.72
N GLN A 791 -22.46 -17.91 29.69
CA GLN A 791 -22.28 -19.26 30.26
C GLN A 791 -21.74 -20.26 29.23
N ARG A 792 -21.53 -19.82 27.98
CA ARG A 792 -21.00 -20.65 26.91
C ARG A 792 -19.56 -21.06 27.23
N THR A 793 -19.31 -22.36 27.22
CA THR A 793 -17.98 -22.94 27.45
C THR A 793 -17.40 -23.41 26.12
N GLU A 794 -16.20 -22.93 25.80
CA GLU A 794 -15.40 -23.37 24.66
C GLU A 794 -14.65 -24.66 24.99
N TYR A 795 -14.84 -25.68 24.15
CA TYR A 795 -14.14 -26.94 24.17
C TYR A 795 -13.28 -27.06 22.92
N ILE A 796 -12.00 -27.29 23.12
CA ILE A 796 -11.02 -27.51 22.06
C ILE A 796 -10.97 -29.00 21.77
N LEU A 797 -11.39 -29.39 20.57
CA LEU A 797 -11.34 -30.77 20.07
C LEU A 797 -10.10 -30.93 19.20
N VAL A 798 -9.33 -31.99 19.42
CA VAL A 798 -8.11 -32.25 18.65
C VAL A 798 -8.03 -33.71 18.28
N ILE A 799 -7.65 -33.99 17.03
CA ILE A 799 -7.31 -35.35 16.60
C ILE A 799 -5.80 -35.54 16.50
N ALA A 800 -5.31 -36.70 16.92
CA ALA A 800 -3.91 -37.08 16.79
C ALA A 800 -3.79 -38.50 16.21
N LYS A 801 -2.74 -38.73 15.40
CA LYS A 801 -2.45 -40.03 14.80
C LYS A 801 -1.45 -40.82 15.64
N ASP A 802 -1.84 -42.05 15.94
CA ASP A 802 -0.94 -43.05 16.50
C ASP A 802 0.19 -43.38 15.49
N LYS A 803 1.44 -43.35 15.94
CA LYS A 803 2.61 -43.53 15.09
C LYS A 803 2.73 -44.96 14.55
N ASP A 804 2.34 -45.95 15.34
CA ASP A 804 2.52 -47.35 14.99
C ASP A 804 1.32 -47.87 14.20
N THR A 805 0.10 -47.50 14.59
CA THR A 805 -1.12 -48.01 13.96
C THR A 805 -1.75 -47.08 12.95
N LYS A 806 -1.35 -45.80 12.91
CA LYS A 806 -1.99 -44.73 12.12
C LYS A 806 -3.46 -44.47 12.46
N ASN A 807 -3.95 -45.04 13.57
CA ASN A 807 -5.33 -44.83 13.99
C ASN A 807 -5.47 -43.44 14.61
N THR A 808 -6.64 -42.85 14.42
CA THR A 808 -6.96 -41.53 14.95
C THR A 808 -7.52 -41.63 16.36
N ARG A 809 -7.06 -40.74 17.23
CA ARG A 809 -7.59 -40.55 18.58
C ARG A 809 -8.15 -39.14 18.70
N VAL A 810 -9.33 -39.02 19.30
CA VAL A 810 -9.97 -37.72 19.57
C VAL A 810 -9.70 -37.32 21.01
N TYR A 811 -9.31 -36.08 21.19
CA TYR A 811 -9.03 -35.46 22.48
C TYR A 811 -9.87 -34.21 22.65
N ALA A 812 -10.17 -33.87 23.89
CA ALA A 812 -10.89 -32.65 24.22
C ALA A 812 -10.37 -31.99 25.50
N THR A 813 -10.43 -30.66 25.56
CA THR A 813 -10.17 -29.88 26.77
C THR A 813 -10.96 -28.57 26.73
N ASN A 814 -11.33 -28.03 27.89
CA ASN A 814 -11.88 -26.67 28.01
C ASN A 814 -10.85 -25.68 28.59
N SER A 815 -9.61 -26.13 28.78
CA SER A 815 -8.53 -25.28 29.27
C SER A 815 -7.93 -24.47 28.12
N LYS A 816 -8.20 -23.17 28.10
CA LYS A 816 -7.57 -22.23 27.15
C LYS A 816 -6.06 -22.11 27.37
N ASP A 817 -5.60 -22.31 28.61
CA ASP A 817 -4.18 -22.31 29.00
C ASP A 817 -3.51 -23.63 28.61
N ILE A 818 -3.40 -23.93 27.31
CA ILE A 818 -2.80 -25.17 26.87
C ILE A 818 -1.28 -25.27 27.19
N TYR A 819 -0.64 -24.20 27.72
CA TYR A 819 0.78 -24.23 28.16
C TYR A 819 0.96 -24.85 29.52
N ASP A 820 -0.10 -24.94 30.30
CA ASP A 820 -0.04 -25.71 31.51
C ASP A 820 0.08 -27.18 31.10
N GLU A 821 1.26 -27.76 31.29
CA GLU A 821 1.51 -29.19 31.12
C GLU A 821 0.59 -30.05 31.99
N ASN A 822 0.04 -29.45 33.05
CA ASN A 822 -0.94 -30.07 33.95
C ASN A 822 -2.39 -29.85 33.51
N ALA A 823 -2.67 -28.99 32.53
CA ALA A 823 -4.02 -28.91 31.99
C ALA A 823 -4.39 -30.30 31.47
N PRO A 824 -5.56 -30.86 31.79
CA PRO A 824 -5.94 -32.17 31.29
C PRO A 824 -6.30 -32.05 29.81
N LEU A 825 -5.75 -32.94 28.99
CA LEU A 825 -6.24 -33.22 27.64
C LEU A 825 -6.87 -34.60 27.67
N THR A 826 -8.19 -34.66 27.54
CA THR A 826 -8.97 -35.87 27.76
C THR A 826 -9.11 -36.64 26.45
N GLN A 827 -8.49 -37.81 26.36
CA GLN A 827 -8.73 -38.74 25.26
C GLN A 827 -10.13 -39.33 25.39
N LEU A 828 -10.97 -39.15 24.37
CA LEU A 828 -12.32 -39.70 24.36
C LEU A 828 -12.28 -41.23 24.19
N ASN A 829 -13.15 -41.92 24.93
CA ASN A 829 -13.34 -43.36 24.80
C ASN A 829 -14.48 -43.63 23.80
N ILE A 830 -14.13 -43.80 22.53
CA ILE A 830 -15.11 -43.89 21.43
C ILE A 830 -15.60 -45.33 21.26
N VAL A 831 -16.92 -45.50 21.25
CA VAL A 831 -17.58 -46.80 21.07
C VAL A 831 -18.64 -46.72 19.96
N ASP A 832 -18.95 -47.84 19.33
CA ASP A 832 -20.09 -47.94 18.40
C ASP A 832 -21.44 -47.89 19.14
N ALA A 833 -22.56 -47.91 18.40
CA ALA A 833 -23.90 -47.93 18.98
C ALA A 833 -24.21 -49.18 19.84
N ALA A 834 -23.40 -50.25 19.72
CA ALA A 834 -23.49 -51.45 20.55
C ALA A 834 -22.55 -51.41 21.78
N GLY A 835 -21.78 -50.33 21.96
CA GLY A 835 -20.84 -50.13 23.05
C GLY A 835 -19.48 -50.83 22.84
N ASN A 836 -19.17 -51.34 21.65
CA ASN A 836 -17.85 -51.90 21.35
C ASN A 836 -16.87 -50.77 21.04
N PRO A 837 -15.59 -50.88 21.42
CA PRO A 837 -14.58 -49.90 21.03
C PRO A 837 -14.53 -49.70 19.52
N LEU A 838 -14.69 -48.46 19.06
CA LEU A 838 -14.62 -48.10 17.65
C LEU A 838 -13.23 -47.55 17.35
N VAL A 839 -12.57 -48.10 16.34
CA VAL A 839 -11.26 -47.63 15.87
C VAL A 839 -11.47 -46.74 14.67
N ILE A 840 -11.16 -45.45 14.82
CA ILE A 840 -11.15 -44.52 13.69
C ILE A 840 -9.83 -44.72 12.94
N PRO A 841 -9.84 -45.05 11.64
CA PRO A 841 -8.62 -45.16 10.83
C PRO A 841 -7.92 -43.80 10.68
N GLU A 842 -6.93 -43.75 9.80
CA GLU A 842 -6.20 -42.51 9.52
C GLU A 842 -7.15 -41.38 9.07
N SER A 843 -7.16 -40.28 9.80
CA SER A 843 -8.00 -39.10 9.56
C SER A 843 -7.14 -37.83 9.53
N ASP A 844 -7.52 -36.88 8.70
CA ASP A 844 -6.79 -35.62 8.54
C ASP A 844 -7.52 -34.39 9.06
N SER A 845 -8.82 -34.50 9.37
CA SER A 845 -9.60 -33.35 9.83
C SER A 845 -10.76 -33.74 10.72
N ILE A 846 -11.15 -32.79 11.57
CA ILE A 846 -12.31 -32.85 12.45
C ILE A 846 -13.11 -31.56 12.28
N ALA A 847 -14.44 -31.68 12.27
CA ALA A 847 -15.37 -30.56 12.34
C ALA A 847 -16.35 -30.73 13.52
N ALA A 848 -16.69 -29.67 14.22
CA ALA A 848 -17.58 -29.65 15.37
C ALA A 848 -18.92 -28.96 15.01
N ASP A 849 -20.03 -29.68 15.18
CA ASP A 849 -21.37 -29.10 15.02
C ASP A 849 -21.89 -28.66 16.39
N ASN A 850 -21.87 -27.35 16.61
CA ASN A 850 -22.35 -26.71 17.83
C ASN A 850 -23.85 -26.92 18.08
N LYS A 851 -24.66 -26.97 17.02
CA LYS A 851 -26.12 -27.10 17.11
C LYS A 851 -26.53 -28.50 17.51
N GLN A 852 -25.84 -29.50 16.96
CA GLN A 852 -26.14 -30.92 17.24
C GLN A 852 -25.30 -31.52 18.37
N LEU A 853 -24.28 -30.80 18.86
CA LEU A 853 -23.30 -31.31 19.82
C LEU A 853 -22.61 -32.59 19.31
N LYS A 854 -22.10 -32.52 18.09
CA LYS A 854 -21.41 -33.63 17.42
C LYS A 854 -20.05 -33.20 16.90
N ALA A 855 -19.18 -34.16 16.63
CA ALA A 855 -18.01 -33.96 15.79
C ALA A 855 -17.97 -34.96 14.64
N TYR A 856 -17.45 -34.52 13.50
CA TYR A 856 -17.28 -35.31 12.29
C TYR A 856 -15.80 -35.48 12.01
N VAL A 857 -15.31 -36.71 12.11
CA VAL A 857 -13.89 -37.05 11.88
C VAL A 857 -13.77 -37.68 10.50
N ALA A 858 -13.06 -37.00 9.58
CA ALA A 858 -12.95 -37.40 8.18
C ALA A 858 -11.82 -38.41 7.96
N SER A 859 -12.15 -39.63 7.55
CA SER A 859 -11.18 -40.69 7.30
C SER A 859 -11.48 -41.37 5.96
N GLN A 860 -10.60 -41.15 4.98
CA GLN A 860 -10.77 -41.66 3.62
C GLN A 860 -12.15 -41.26 3.04
N GLN A 861 -13.01 -42.24 2.75
CA GLN A 861 -14.36 -42.07 2.20
C GLN A 861 -15.45 -42.23 3.28
N THR A 862 -15.12 -41.99 4.55
CA THR A 862 -16.05 -42.19 5.67
C THR A 862 -15.91 -41.04 6.66
N LEU A 863 -17.05 -40.52 7.10
CA LEU A 863 -17.13 -39.64 8.26
C LEU A 863 -17.50 -40.46 9.48
N TYR A 864 -16.82 -40.20 10.59
CA TYR A 864 -17.20 -40.76 11.89
C TYR A 864 -17.91 -39.66 12.67
N GLU A 865 -19.23 -39.79 12.81
CA GLU A 865 -20.05 -38.90 13.62
C GLU A 865 -19.90 -39.30 15.09
N VAL A 866 -19.26 -38.46 15.90
CA VAL A 866 -19.02 -38.66 17.33
C VAL A 866 -20.01 -37.80 18.12
N ASP A 867 -20.80 -38.42 19.00
CA ASP A 867 -21.71 -37.74 19.90
C ASP A 867 -20.92 -37.07 21.05
N LEU A 868 -21.08 -35.75 21.18
CA LEU A 868 -20.44 -34.91 22.18
C LEU A 868 -21.42 -34.33 23.20
N SER A 869 -22.68 -34.77 23.20
CA SER A 869 -23.70 -34.33 24.16
C SER A 869 -23.31 -34.55 25.62
N ASN A 870 -22.43 -35.51 25.90
CA ASN A 870 -21.90 -35.79 27.25
C ASN A 870 -20.52 -35.18 27.54
N LEU A 871 -19.95 -34.39 26.62
CA LEU A 871 -18.55 -33.95 26.68
C LEU A 871 -18.19 -33.21 27.96
N ALA A 872 -19.08 -32.33 28.45
CA ALA A 872 -18.87 -31.60 29.70
C ALA A 872 -18.68 -32.56 30.90
N GLN A 873 -19.45 -33.64 30.95
CA GLN A 873 -19.35 -34.66 32.00
C GLN A 873 -18.10 -35.53 31.84
N VAL A 874 -17.74 -35.84 30.59
CA VAL A 874 -16.53 -36.60 30.24
C VAL A 874 -15.29 -35.86 30.76
N ILE A 875 -15.16 -34.56 30.45
CA ILE A 875 -14.01 -33.76 30.86
C ILE A 875 -13.99 -33.54 32.38
N ALA A 876 -15.12 -33.23 33.01
CA ALA A 876 -15.19 -32.98 34.45
C ALA A 876 -14.79 -34.19 35.31
N LYS A 877 -14.92 -35.41 34.80
CA LYS A 877 -14.56 -36.65 35.51
C LYS A 877 -13.16 -37.18 35.19
N THR A 878 -12.47 -36.58 34.22
CA THR A 878 -11.17 -37.10 33.77
C THR A 878 -10.04 -36.55 34.63
N GLU A 879 -9.47 -37.39 35.50
CA GLU A 879 -8.29 -37.03 36.31
C GLU A 879 -6.97 -37.43 35.63
N THR A 880 -6.96 -38.49 34.80
CA THR A 880 -5.73 -39.12 34.27
C THR A 880 -5.56 -38.98 32.74
N GLY A 881 -6.29 -38.06 32.10
CA GLY A 881 -6.22 -37.81 30.66
C GLY A 881 -6.92 -38.84 29.75
N LEU A 882 -7.53 -39.90 30.30
CA LEU A 882 -8.39 -40.83 29.56
C LEU A 882 -9.83 -40.73 30.09
N ALA A 883 -10.79 -40.59 29.19
CA ALA A 883 -12.21 -40.50 29.53
C ALA A 883 -12.71 -41.77 30.23
N GLU A 884 -13.31 -41.62 31.41
CA GLU A 884 -14.03 -42.71 32.09
C GLU A 884 -15.37 -43.02 31.42
N LEU A 885 -16.01 -41.98 30.87
CA LEU A 885 -17.27 -42.09 30.13
C LEU A 885 -17.00 -42.31 28.64
N THR A 886 -17.89 -43.07 28.00
CA THR A 886 -17.82 -43.37 26.57
C THR A 886 -18.56 -42.32 25.76
N SER A 887 -18.05 -41.98 24.58
CA SER A 887 -18.77 -41.24 23.54
C SER A 887 -19.12 -42.21 22.43
N THR A 888 -20.39 -42.22 22.00
CA THR A 888 -20.81 -43.08 20.89
C THR A 888 -20.42 -42.45 19.57
N ALA A 889 -20.02 -43.27 18.61
CA ALA A 889 -19.79 -42.84 17.25
C ALA A 889 -20.45 -43.78 16.24
N LYS A 890 -20.84 -43.20 15.10
CA LYS A 890 -21.45 -43.90 13.97
C LYS A 890 -20.60 -43.67 12.73
N GLU A 891 -20.33 -44.73 11.99
CA GLU A 891 -19.76 -44.65 10.65
C GLU A 891 -20.83 -44.13 9.68
N LEU A 892 -20.50 -43.04 8.99
CA LEU A 892 -21.28 -42.44 7.92
C LEU A 892 -20.49 -42.61 6.61
N PRO A 893 -20.75 -43.69 5.85
CA PRO A 893 -20.11 -43.88 4.56
C PRO A 893 -20.56 -42.77 3.61
N LEU A 894 -19.61 -42.18 2.90
CA LEU A 894 -19.92 -41.15 1.93
C LEU A 894 -20.42 -41.80 0.65
N VAL A 895 -21.61 -41.39 0.19
CA VAL A 895 -22.29 -42.04 -0.92
C VAL A 895 -22.25 -41.17 -2.15
N THR A 896 -21.46 -41.61 -3.13
CA THR A 896 -21.46 -41.15 -4.51
C THR A 896 -21.57 -42.38 -5.39
N ASN A 897 -22.75 -42.63 -5.98
CA ASN A 897 -22.98 -43.87 -6.73
C ASN A 897 -22.12 -43.99 -8.00
N GLU A 898 -21.53 -42.87 -8.45
CA GLU A 898 -20.93 -42.71 -9.78
C GLU A 898 -19.48 -42.17 -9.72
N ASN A 899 -19.14 -41.27 -8.78
CA ASN A 899 -17.76 -40.76 -8.62
C ASN A 899 -17.01 -41.39 -7.44
N GLN A 900 -15.69 -41.54 -7.54
CA GLN A 900 -14.84 -41.89 -6.39
C GLN A 900 -14.49 -40.64 -5.61
N ILE A 901 -15.03 -40.49 -4.40
CA ILE A 901 -14.48 -39.57 -3.42
C ILE A 901 -13.05 -40.02 -3.13
N GLY A 902 -12.09 -39.12 -3.25
CA GLY A 902 -10.70 -39.37 -2.94
C GLY A 902 -10.47 -39.40 -1.44
N LYS A 903 -9.48 -38.63 -0.98
CA LYS A 903 -9.08 -38.57 0.42
C LYS A 903 -9.44 -37.19 0.93
N LEU A 904 -10.46 -37.12 1.79
CA LEU A 904 -10.83 -35.86 2.43
C LEU A 904 -9.63 -35.28 3.21
N SER A 905 -9.25 -34.05 2.87
CA SER A 905 -8.18 -33.30 3.51
C SER A 905 -8.69 -32.47 4.67
N ALA A 906 -9.79 -31.75 4.46
CA ALA A 906 -10.47 -30.96 5.47
C ALA A 906 -11.98 -31.22 5.48
N VAL A 907 -12.59 -31.11 6.66
CA VAL A 907 -14.04 -31.04 6.86
C VAL A 907 -14.34 -29.88 7.80
N VAL A 908 -15.39 -29.11 7.50
CA VAL A 908 -15.74 -27.89 8.21
C VAL A 908 -17.27 -27.75 8.33
N THR A 909 -17.71 -27.23 9.48
CA THR A 909 -19.11 -26.93 9.85
C THR A 909 -19.36 -25.42 10.03
N GLU A 910 -18.34 -24.60 9.82
CA GLU A 910 -18.36 -23.14 10.01
C GLU A 910 -19.29 -22.43 9.01
N GLY A 911 -19.55 -21.13 9.26
CA GLY A 911 -20.38 -20.30 8.38
C GLY A 911 -21.89 -20.51 8.55
N GLY A 912 -22.33 -21.31 9.53
CA GLY A 912 -23.75 -21.54 9.81
C GLY A 912 -24.45 -22.41 8.76
N LEU A 913 -23.68 -23.13 7.94
CA LEU A 913 -24.21 -24.00 6.90
C LEU A 913 -24.91 -25.21 7.53
N PRO A 914 -26.05 -25.65 6.98
CA PRO A 914 -26.77 -26.81 7.48
C PRO A 914 -26.22 -28.14 6.94
N TYR A 915 -25.06 -28.14 6.28
CA TYR A 915 -24.35 -29.29 5.76
C TYR A 915 -22.85 -29.15 6.05
N LEU A 916 -22.11 -30.26 5.98
CA LEU A 916 -20.65 -30.23 6.11
C LEU A 916 -20.03 -29.81 4.79
N THR A 917 -18.98 -29.02 4.84
CA THR A 917 -18.14 -28.74 3.68
C THR A 917 -16.85 -29.52 3.81
N ALA A 918 -16.35 -30.11 2.72
CA ALA A 918 -15.10 -30.84 2.75
C ALA A 918 -14.27 -30.60 1.49
N THR A 919 -12.95 -30.64 1.63
CA THR A 919 -12.01 -30.64 0.51
C THR A 919 -11.40 -32.01 0.33
N ASP A 920 -10.96 -32.29 -0.89
CA ASP A 920 -10.28 -33.53 -1.24
C ASP A 920 -8.87 -33.27 -1.78
N MET A 921 -7.93 -34.07 -1.25
CA MET A 921 -6.51 -33.94 -1.55
C MET A 921 -6.11 -34.59 -2.88
N ASN A 922 -6.84 -35.64 -3.30
CA ASN A 922 -6.52 -36.43 -4.49
C ASN A 922 -7.34 -36.00 -5.71
N GLU A 923 -8.56 -35.54 -5.46
CA GLU A 923 -9.41 -34.88 -6.44
C GLU A 923 -9.56 -33.44 -5.95
N PRO A 924 -9.04 -32.40 -6.62
CA PRO A 924 -9.17 -31.03 -6.14
C PRO A 924 -10.63 -30.60 -6.23
N ALA A 925 -11.44 -31.00 -5.25
CA ALA A 925 -12.86 -30.77 -5.17
C ALA A 925 -13.24 -30.19 -3.82
N LEU A 926 -14.29 -29.37 -3.86
CA LEU A 926 -15.01 -28.87 -2.71
C LEU A 926 -16.38 -29.56 -2.72
N TYR A 927 -16.68 -30.26 -1.63
CA TYR A 927 -17.90 -31.01 -1.45
C TYR A 927 -18.82 -30.34 -0.43
N ALA A 928 -20.13 -30.46 -0.64
CA ALA A 928 -21.11 -30.40 0.42
C ALA A 928 -21.57 -31.82 0.75
N ILE A 929 -21.56 -32.17 2.04
CA ILE A 929 -21.89 -33.48 2.56
C ILE A 929 -23.07 -33.34 3.51
N ASP A 930 -24.16 -34.04 3.22
CA ASP A 930 -25.29 -34.12 4.13
C ASP A 930 -24.93 -34.98 5.35
N GLN A 931 -24.90 -34.37 6.54
CA GLN A 931 -24.51 -35.08 7.77
C GLN A 931 -25.50 -36.18 8.22
N TYR A 932 -26.71 -36.20 7.68
CA TYR A 932 -27.73 -37.20 8.03
C TYR A 932 -27.63 -38.45 7.15
N THR A 933 -27.51 -38.25 5.84
CA THR A 933 -27.53 -39.34 4.84
C THR A 933 -26.14 -39.75 4.36
N GLY A 934 -25.13 -38.90 4.51
CA GLY A 934 -23.79 -39.10 3.95
C GLY A 934 -23.72 -38.84 2.44
N GLN A 935 -24.78 -38.29 1.83
CA GLN A 935 -24.75 -37.93 0.42
C GLN A 935 -23.79 -36.76 0.18
N VAL A 936 -23.05 -36.84 -0.92
CA VAL A 936 -22.09 -35.83 -1.33
C VAL A 936 -22.50 -35.20 -2.65
N VAL A 937 -22.46 -33.87 -2.71
CA VAL A 937 -22.57 -33.08 -3.93
C VAL A 937 -21.33 -32.21 -4.11
N TYR A 938 -20.99 -31.91 -5.35
CA TYR A 938 -19.90 -30.99 -5.69
C TYR A 938 -20.39 -29.55 -5.56
N LEU A 939 -19.64 -28.74 -4.83
CA LEU A 939 -19.76 -27.28 -4.89
C LEU A 939 -18.80 -26.72 -5.94
N MET A 940 -17.62 -27.32 -6.01
CA MET A 940 -16.60 -26.97 -6.97
C MET A 940 -15.71 -28.18 -7.27
N GLN A 941 -15.19 -28.31 -8.48
CA GLN A 941 -14.20 -29.31 -8.87
C GLN A 941 -13.17 -28.64 -9.79
N GLY A 942 -11.89 -28.74 -9.46
CA GLY A 942 -10.78 -28.30 -10.29
C GLY A 942 -10.52 -29.24 -11.46
N GLU A 943 -9.70 -28.77 -12.41
CA GLU A 943 -9.25 -29.64 -13.50
C GLU A 943 -8.43 -30.81 -12.94
N LYS A 944 -8.86 -32.05 -13.23
CA LYS A 944 -8.06 -33.22 -12.89
C LYS A 944 -6.71 -33.13 -13.60
N PRO A 945 -5.57 -33.25 -12.89
CA PRO A 945 -4.28 -33.35 -13.55
C PRO A 945 -4.35 -34.53 -14.51
N LYS A 946 -4.08 -34.29 -15.81
CA LYS A 946 -4.07 -35.35 -16.82
C LYS A 946 -3.11 -36.42 -16.34
N SER A 947 -3.65 -37.60 -16.00
CA SER A 947 -2.82 -38.73 -15.58
C SER A 947 -1.80 -39.01 -16.69
N GLU A 948 -0.51 -38.84 -16.42
CA GLU A 948 0.57 -39.17 -17.35
C GLU A 948 0.66 -40.67 -17.66
#